data_AF-A0A6P4ERF5-F1
#
_entry.id   AF-A0A6P4ERF5-F1
#
_cell.length_a   1.000
_cell.length_b   1.000
_cell.length_c   1.000
_cell.angle_alpha   90.00
_cell.angle_beta   90.00
_cell.angle_gamma   90.00
#
_symmetry.space_group_name_H-M   'P 1'
#
loop_
_entity.id
_entity.type
_entity.pdbx_description
1 polymer ?
#
loop_
_entity_poly.entity_id
_entity_poly.type
_entity_poly.pdbx_seq_one_letter_code
_entity_poly.pdbx_strand_id
1 'polypeptide(L)'
;MFSFLTQPFRPFYCLLYGPESQDNARIRCLRRLLSFLLGLVLGHLLWKLVALNFSLGRLFAHGPTDLSVFTIFVLLTGTAFMLSRSTRTVIMLIFVALVGKSGRTYFRAVAFAFIISGPIDNLVANAGEVARVFVCTTMLTYNLSKTRFDLMAKPFTNTLKHMRGDVEEIRQTFGELQGVLVDLKYAVEHSDIEDDKYGDKKTKPLYERWGREARKMNISGKGMVGKELPTAAEVQERFQRNMRNRCKHQLQSGHRVCLEVFQQGYRKCTTNFPPLIGKAICWPYRVDIICELDIFGNPDKICDPSDVVPRNFGETYVQLLKAEQELFDNSSEIQVRYEVRYEEIARSKLQSAQRTSEAFTKDFERRRRIFNRVMGVLQKILCLFMLRMIFVSINYYLKYLGDVEFDNFYITDYFKHVDQRRKDERNDAILPLRTYEKSMYIDLSHIFSRTHEESTTVFFSLIQFLLEIVTAGLFILIDHMVVELLQIIRMRSLITYHQEGEHEVRFNISGVGQMARLLRTTMHNFNIHERVSTSLTNEECLPDAHVLPRSFYYKLLLLYLVILLLIYQSTTFLRMRRMICSFFYYKREKQRILFLYNRILRSRLSSLENLVRSAEDNLATYRVQQHVNLFLWLRFSCPSLFGWLRFFKCAKRNCLICQGFEDATFTYCHTCGVSYCDDCAEDLNSVCLQCGTVLSRIPEDADSSVEVYAYRKEK
;
A
#
# COMPACT_ATOMS: atom_id res chain seq x y z
N MET A 1 42.43 9.45 -70.05
CA MET A 1 41.33 9.48 -69.04
C MET A 1 41.21 8.18 -68.22
N PHE A 2 42.19 7.27 -68.22
CA PHE A 2 42.18 6.04 -67.41
C PHE A 2 43.60 5.65 -66.93
N SER A 3 44.24 6.53 -66.15
CA SER A 3 45.55 6.24 -65.53
C SER A 3 45.64 6.71 -64.07
N PHE A 4 44.50 6.99 -63.43
CA PHE A 4 44.44 7.46 -62.03
C PHE A 4 43.86 6.40 -61.06
N LEU A 5 43.53 5.21 -61.56
CA LEU A 5 42.94 4.11 -60.77
C LEU A 5 43.95 3.01 -60.39
N THR A 6 45.23 3.18 -60.71
CA THR A 6 46.30 2.21 -60.41
C THR A 6 47.33 2.77 -59.43
N GLN A 7 46.90 3.56 -58.44
CA GLN A 7 47.65 3.70 -57.20
C GLN A 7 46.96 2.86 -56.13
N PRO A 8 47.71 2.09 -55.32
CA PRO A 8 47.11 1.31 -54.24
C PRO A 8 46.31 2.29 -53.39
N PHE A 9 45.02 2.00 -53.16
CA PHE A 9 44.17 2.77 -52.27
C PHE A 9 44.96 3.05 -50.99
N ARG A 10 45.43 4.29 -50.81
CA ARG A 10 45.89 4.73 -49.49
C ARG A 10 44.71 4.43 -48.56
N PRO A 11 44.91 3.70 -47.45
CA PRO A 11 43.80 3.28 -46.61
C PRO A 11 42.96 4.50 -46.23
N PHE A 12 41.63 4.38 -46.20
CA PHE A 12 40.68 5.45 -45.84
C PHE A 12 41.14 6.27 -44.61
N TYR A 13 41.85 5.62 -43.70
CA TYR A 13 42.57 6.16 -42.56
C TYR A 13 43.56 7.29 -42.87
N CYS A 14 44.39 7.17 -43.91
CA CYS A 14 45.34 8.20 -44.33
C CYS A 14 44.63 9.45 -44.91
N LEU A 15 43.42 9.28 -45.45
CA LEU A 15 42.61 10.38 -45.99
C LEU A 15 42.00 11.24 -44.87
N LEU A 16 41.51 10.59 -43.80
CA LEU A 16 40.87 11.25 -42.65
C LEU A 16 41.87 11.92 -41.68
N TYR A 17 43.11 11.42 -41.58
CA TYR A 17 44.03 11.80 -40.48
C TYR A 17 45.51 11.91 -40.87
N GLY A 18 45.84 12.02 -42.16
CA GLY A 18 47.23 12.22 -42.61
C GLY A 18 47.90 13.50 -42.03
N PRO A 19 49.25 13.55 -42.00
CA PRO A 19 50.00 14.71 -41.50
C PRO A 19 49.75 15.96 -42.36
N GLU A 20 49.40 17.08 -41.70
CA GLU A 20 49.02 18.36 -42.34
C GLU A 20 50.11 18.96 -43.27
N SER A 21 51.36 18.49 -43.18
CA SER A 21 52.51 19.05 -43.89
C SER A 21 52.58 18.68 -45.38
N GLN A 22 51.72 17.79 -45.89
CA GLN A 22 51.77 17.31 -47.29
C GLN A 22 50.46 17.51 -48.09
N ASP A 23 49.46 18.24 -47.56
CA ASP A 23 48.10 18.22 -48.12
C ASP A 23 47.76 19.41 -49.04
N ASN A 24 47.40 19.09 -50.29
CA ASN A 24 46.74 19.99 -51.23
C ASN A 24 45.45 20.59 -50.64
N ALA A 25 45.07 21.81 -51.02
CA ALA A 25 43.90 22.52 -50.48
C ALA A 25 42.58 21.72 -50.61
N ARG A 26 42.41 20.96 -51.71
CA ARG A 26 41.26 20.06 -51.91
C ARG A 26 41.20 18.92 -50.88
N ILE A 27 42.34 18.34 -50.51
CA ILE A 27 42.43 17.25 -49.53
C ILE A 27 42.13 17.77 -48.12
N ARG A 28 42.59 18.99 -47.79
CA ARG A 28 42.25 19.66 -46.52
C ARG A 28 40.75 19.94 -46.39
N CYS A 29 40.09 20.38 -47.46
CA CYS A 29 38.65 20.62 -47.49
C CYS A 29 37.86 19.32 -47.31
N LEU A 30 38.20 18.28 -48.07
CA LEU A 30 37.59 16.95 -47.98
C LEU A 30 37.73 16.35 -46.58
N ARG A 31 38.90 16.46 -45.94
CA ARG A 31 39.14 15.96 -44.58
C ARG A 31 38.30 16.68 -43.53
N ARG A 32 38.15 18.01 -43.65
CA ARG A 32 37.29 18.82 -42.77
C ARG A 32 35.83 18.42 -42.91
N LEU A 33 35.36 18.18 -44.13
CA LEU A 33 33.99 17.74 -44.39
C LEU A 33 33.73 16.33 -43.83
N LEU A 34 34.64 15.38 -44.05
CA LEU A 34 34.57 14.03 -43.46
C LEU A 34 34.59 14.06 -41.93
N SER A 35 35.44 14.91 -41.34
CA SER A 35 35.50 15.09 -39.87
C SER A 35 34.21 15.69 -39.34
N PHE A 36 33.59 16.64 -40.05
CA PHE A 36 32.30 17.22 -39.67
C PHE A 36 31.19 16.17 -39.69
N LEU A 37 31.09 15.37 -40.75
CA LEU A 37 30.11 14.27 -40.85
C LEU A 37 30.29 13.25 -39.72
N LEU A 38 31.53 12.84 -39.44
CA LEU A 38 31.84 11.95 -38.31
C LEU A 38 31.44 12.60 -36.96
N GLY A 39 31.71 13.89 -36.81
CA GLY A 39 31.32 14.68 -35.64
C GLY A 39 29.81 14.74 -35.44
N LEU A 40 29.01 14.88 -36.51
CA LEU A 40 27.54 14.84 -36.44
C LEU A 40 27.04 13.47 -35.98
N VAL A 41 27.61 12.37 -36.50
CA VAL A 41 27.24 11.00 -36.10
C VAL A 41 27.58 10.77 -34.62
N LEU A 42 28.78 11.16 -34.18
CA LEU A 42 29.20 11.02 -32.78
C LEU A 42 28.40 11.93 -31.85
N GLY A 43 28.04 13.14 -32.29
CA GLY A 43 27.15 14.05 -31.59
C GLY A 43 25.75 13.47 -31.40
N HIS A 44 25.20 12.85 -32.45
CA HIS A 44 23.93 12.13 -32.39
C HIS A 44 23.98 10.97 -31.38
N LEU A 45 25.04 10.17 -31.42
CA LEU A 45 25.22 9.05 -30.48
C LEU A 45 25.38 9.53 -29.03
N LEU A 46 26.14 10.60 -28.79
CA LEU A 46 26.25 11.23 -27.47
C LEU A 46 24.89 11.71 -26.96
N TRP A 47 24.09 12.34 -27.82
CA TRP A 47 22.73 12.73 -27.47
C TRP A 47 21.85 11.53 -27.13
N LYS A 48 21.91 10.46 -27.94
CA LYS A 48 21.17 9.22 -27.67
C LYS A 48 21.58 8.57 -26.34
N LEU A 49 22.87 8.62 -25.97
CA LEU A 49 23.34 8.16 -24.66
C LEU A 49 22.79 9.01 -23.53
N VAL A 50 22.79 10.33 -23.66
CA VAL A 50 22.15 11.22 -22.67
C VAL A 50 20.64 10.92 -22.57
N ALA A 51 19.98 10.74 -23.71
CA ALA A 51 18.55 10.44 -23.80
C ALA A 51 18.18 9.06 -23.23
N LEU A 52 19.07 8.06 -23.31
CA LEU A 52 18.85 6.71 -22.77
C LEU A 52 18.55 6.72 -21.26
N ASN A 53 19.08 7.68 -20.53
CA ASN A 53 18.91 7.80 -19.08
C ASN A 53 17.75 8.72 -18.68
N PHE A 54 17.18 9.48 -19.64
CA PHE A 54 16.47 10.70 -19.32
C PHE A 54 14.96 10.53 -19.21
N SER A 55 14.49 10.51 -17.96
CA SER A 55 13.17 11.02 -17.58
C SER A 55 13.09 12.55 -17.58
N LEU A 56 14.13 13.35 -17.92
CA LEU A 56 13.86 14.75 -18.31
C LEU A 56 13.20 14.87 -19.67
N GLY A 57 13.03 13.77 -20.41
CA GLY A 57 11.93 13.66 -21.37
C GLY A 57 10.66 14.23 -20.74
N ARG A 58 10.21 13.84 -19.54
CA ARG A 58 8.98 14.42 -18.93
C ARG A 58 9.05 15.91 -18.53
N LEU A 59 10.24 16.50 -18.39
CA LEU A 59 10.42 17.94 -18.08
C LEU A 59 10.45 18.80 -19.36
N PHE A 60 10.74 18.18 -20.51
CA PHE A 60 10.81 18.82 -21.84
C PHE A 60 9.84 18.21 -22.88
N ALA A 61 9.11 17.15 -22.56
CA ALA A 61 8.20 16.36 -23.41
C ALA A 61 6.93 17.11 -23.81
N HIS A 62 6.81 18.37 -23.41
CA HIS A 62 5.72 19.24 -23.77
C HIS A 62 6.29 20.42 -24.56
N GLY A 63 6.94 20.17 -25.71
CA GLY A 63 7.21 21.26 -26.65
C GLY A 63 8.05 20.94 -27.90
N PRO A 64 7.95 21.78 -28.96
CA PRO A 64 8.85 21.78 -30.12
C PRO A 64 10.32 22.15 -29.79
N THR A 65 10.61 22.45 -28.53
CA THR A 65 11.93 22.78 -27.97
C THR A 65 12.90 21.60 -27.98
N ASP A 66 12.42 20.35 -28.04
CA ASP A 66 13.28 19.16 -28.05
C ASP A 66 14.10 19.04 -29.34
N LEU A 67 13.46 19.31 -30.48
CA LEU A 67 14.11 19.20 -31.78
C LEU A 67 15.15 20.30 -31.99
N SER A 68 14.89 21.51 -31.49
CA SER A 68 15.83 22.63 -31.59
C SER A 68 17.06 22.42 -30.70
N VAL A 69 16.90 21.98 -29.44
CA VAL A 69 18.05 21.72 -28.56
C VAL A 69 18.89 20.55 -29.08
N PHE A 70 18.25 19.47 -29.56
CA PHE A 70 18.92 18.33 -30.18
C PHE A 70 19.75 18.76 -31.40
N THR A 71 19.14 19.50 -32.34
CA THR A 71 19.82 19.94 -33.57
C THR A 71 20.98 20.89 -33.27
N ILE A 72 20.81 21.82 -32.34
CA ILE A 72 21.88 22.72 -31.88
C ILE A 72 23.03 21.92 -31.27
N PHE A 73 22.76 20.95 -30.40
CA PHE A 73 23.80 20.13 -29.78
C PHE A 73 24.59 19.32 -30.81
N VAL A 74 23.91 18.68 -31.77
CA VAL A 74 24.56 17.88 -32.81
C VAL A 74 25.40 18.77 -33.75
N LEU A 75 24.89 19.93 -34.15
CA LEU A 75 25.64 20.88 -34.98
C LEU A 75 26.86 21.45 -34.24
N LEU A 76 26.71 21.81 -32.96
CA LEU A 76 27.79 22.36 -32.16
C LEU A 76 28.89 21.32 -31.90
N THR A 77 28.52 20.07 -31.61
CA THR A 77 29.49 18.98 -31.47
C THR A 77 30.17 18.64 -32.79
N GLY A 78 29.43 18.66 -33.91
CA GLY A 78 29.98 18.49 -35.26
C GLY A 78 30.99 19.57 -35.64
N THR A 79 30.66 20.85 -35.40
CA THR A 79 31.58 21.98 -35.69
C THR A 79 32.80 21.98 -34.76
N ALA A 80 32.62 21.70 -33.46
CA ALA A 80 33.74 21.58 -32.53
C ALA A 80 34.70 20.45 -32.94
N PHE A 81 34.16 19.27 -33.26
CA PHE A 81 34.92 18.13 -33.76
C PHE A 81 35.65 18.48 -35.07
N MET A 82 35.06 19.32 -35.93
CA MET A 82 35.70 19.77 -37.16
C MET A 82 36.85 20.78 -36.91
N LEU A 83 36.76 21.65 -35.91
CA LEU A 83 37.72 22.74 -35.69
C LEU A 83 38.91 22.36 -34.80
N SER A 84 38.70 21.61 -33.71
CA SER A 84 39.72 21.43 -32.67
C SER A 84 40.21 19.99 -32.53
N ARG A 85 41.52 19.77 -32.71
CA ARG A 85 42.16 18.46 -32.49
C ARG A 85 41.94 17.94 -31.07
N SER A 86 41.98 18.83 -30.07
CA SER A 86 41.75 18.49 -28.66
C SER A 86 40.32 18.01 -28.41
N THR A 87 39.32 18.59 -29.09
CA THR A 87 37.93 18.13 -28.93
C THR A 87 37.71 16.78 -29.61
N ARG A 88 38.35 16.52 -30.76
CA ARG A 88 38.31 15.21 -31.43
C ARG A 88 38.83 14.10 -30.53
N THR A 89 39.97 14.33 -29.88
CA THR A 89 40.58 13.35 -28.98
C THR A 89 39.68 13.09 -27.77
N VAL A 90 39.17 14.14 -27.13
CA VAL A 90 38.29 14.01 -25.96
C VAL A 90 36.98 13.30 -26.31
N ILE A 91 36.34 13.63 -27.43
CA ILE A 91 35.11 12.95 -27.86
C ILE A 91 35.35 11.46 -28.10
N MET A 92 36.44 11.10 -28.80
CA MET A 92 36.81 9.69 -28.99
C MET A 92 37.13 8.98 -27.66
N LEU A 93 37.79 9.67 -26.73
CA LEU A 93 38.05 9.14 -25.38
C LEU A 93 36.77 8.93 -24.58
N ILE A 94 35.73 9.76 -24.76
CA ILE A 94 34.42 9.55 -24.11
C ILE A 94 33.79 8.23 -24.57
N PHE A 95 33.86 7.92 -25.86
CA PHE A 95 33.35 6.64 -26.38
C PHE A 95 34.18 5.45 -25.87
N VAL A 96 35.50 5.58 -25.74
CA VAL A 96 36.30 4.52 -25.11
C VAL A 96 36.00 4.39 -23.61
N ALA A 97 35.78 5.50 -22.92
CA ALA A 97 35.38 5.49 -21.52
C ALA A 97 34.03 4.79 -21.34
N LEU A 98 33.09 4.95 -22.30
CA LEU A 98 31.77 4.31 -22.33
C LEU A 98 31.85 2.77 -22.37
N VAL A 99 32.85 2.23 -23.06
CA VAL A 99 33.08 0.78 -23.11
C VAL A 99 33.97 0.33 -21.92
N GLY A 100 34.60 1.27 -21.22
CA GLY A 100 35.47 1.04 -20.08
C GLY A 100 34.76 1.01 -18.72
N LYS A 101 35.56 1.10 -17.64
CA LYS A 101 35.09 0.99 -16.24
C LYS A 101 34.00 2.01 -15.90
N SER A 102 34.17 3.26 -16.30
CA SER A 102 33.21 4.33 -16.02
C SER A 102 31.88 4.09 -16.72
N GLY A 103 31.91 3.59 -17.97
CA GLY A 103 30.71 3.30 -18.72
C GLY A 103 29.92 2.12 -18.18
N ARG A 104 30.59 1.08 -17.66
CA ARG A 104 29.92 0.00 -16.90
C ARG A 104 29.11 0.56 -15.73
N THR A 105 29.69 1.49 -14.97
CA THR A 105 29.00 2.15 -13.85
C THR A 105 27.78 2.93 -14.33
N TYR A 106 27.90 3.63 -15.45
CA TYR A 106 26.77 4.33 -16.07
C TYR A 106 25.66 3.38 -16.55
N PHE A 107 25.98 2.31 -17.29
CA PHE A 107 24.95 1.36 -17.74
C PHE A 107 24.27 0.62 -16.60
N ARG A 108 24.99 0.32 -15.51
CA ARG A 108 24.39 -0.21 -14.27
C ARG A 108 23.44 0.79 -13.63
N ALA A 109 23.79 2.08 -13.60
CA ALA A 109 22.92 3.14 -13.12
C ALA A 109 21.65 3.27 -13.98
N VAL A 110 21.78 3.16 -15.31
CA VAL A 110 20.63 3.12 -16.25
C VAL A 110 19.78 1.88 -16.00
N ALA A 111 20.36 0.70 -15.79
CA ALA A 111 19.62 -0.52 -15.50
C ALA A 111 18.80 -0.38 -14.21
N PHE A 112 19.40 0.19 -13.16
CA PHE A 112 18.70 0.47 -11.92
C PHE A 112 17.55 1.48 -12.10
N ALA A 113 17.77 2.56 -12.88
CA ALA A 113 16.70 3.49 -13.24
C ALA A 113 15.58 2.83 -14.07
N PHE A 114 15.90 1.83 -14.89
CA PHE A 114 14.93 1.05 -15.66
C PHE A 114 14.07 0.17 -14.75
N ILE A 115 14.67 -0.49 -13.75
CA ILE A 115 13.94 -1.26 -12.72
C ILE A 115 12.98 -0.36 -11.94
N ILE A 116 13.46 0.83 -11.58
CA ILE A 116 12.66 1.85 -10.89
C ILE A 116 11.43 2.25 -11.70
N SER A 117 11.62 2.57 -12.97
CA SER A 117 10.55 3.06 -13.86
C SER A 117 9.71 1.94 -14.49
N GLY A 118 10.05 0.68 -14.24
CA GLY A 118 9.31 -0.49 -14.68
C GLY A 118 8.64 -1.21 -13.50
N PRO A 119 9.19 -2.35 -13.03
CA PRO A 119 8.54 -3.19 -12.03
C PRO A 119 8.23 -2.46 -10.72
N ILE A 120 9.09 -1.53 -10.27
CA ILE A 120 8.84 -0.81 -9.01
C ILE A 120 7.68 0.19 -9.16
N ASP A 121 7.63 0.96 -10.25
CA ASP A 121 6.50 1.88 -10.51
C ASP A 121 5.19 1.11 -10.74
N ASN A 122 5.26 -0.06 -11.39
CA ASN A 122 4.11 -0.94 -11.59
C ASN A 122 3.60 -1.56 -10.30
N LEU A 123 4.50 -1.97 -9.39
CA LEU A 123 4.15 -2.38 -8.03
C LEU A 123 3.39 -1.26 -7.30
N VAL A 124 3.83 -0.01 -7.43
CA VAL A 124 3.14 1.14 -6.82
C VAL A 124 1.79 1.39 -7.47
N ALA A 125 1.67 1.24 -8.79
CA ALA A 125 0.39 1.34 -9.51
C ALA A 125 -0.60 0.25 -9.06
N ASN A 126 -0.15 -1.01 -9.00
CA ASN A 126 -0.94 -2.15 -8.53
C ASN A 126 -1.29 -2.06 -7.04
N ALA A 127 -0.41 -1.52 -6.20
CA ALA A 127 -0.73 -1.21 -4.81
C ALA A 127 -1.83 -0.13 -4.71
N GLY A 128 -1.89 0.80 -5.68
CA GLY A 128 -2.98 1.75 -5.81
C GLY A 128 -4.32 1.08 -6.12
N GLU A 129 -4.31 0.06 -6.98
CA GLU A 129 -5.51 -0.73 -7.25
C GLU A 129 -5.95 -1.56 -6.04
N VAL A 130 -5.01 -2.16 -5.30
CA VAL A 130 -5.33 -2.83 -4.03
C VAL A 130 -5.98 -1.85 -3.04
N ALA A 131 -5.45 -0.63 -2.93
CA ALA A 131 -6.01 0.40 -2.07
C ALA A 131 -7.43 0.79 -2.50
N ARG A 132 -7.69 0.95 -3.81
CA ARG A 132 -9.03 1.24 -4.36
C ARG A 132 -10.01 0.11 -4.05
N VAL A 133 -9.62 -1.14 -4.31
CA VAL A 133 -10.43 -2.33 -4.07
C VAL A 133 -10.79 -2.46 -2.59
N PHE A 134 -9.82 -2.21 -1.70
CA PHE A 134 -10.04 -2.24 -0.24
C PHE A 134 -11.06 -1.18 0.19
N VAL A 135 -10.93 0.05 -0.31
CA VAL A 135 -11.87 1.14 -0.04
C VAL A 135 -13.28 0.82 -0.57
N CYS A 136 -13.37 0.35 -1.81
CA CYS A 136 -14.63 -0.01 -2.46
C CYS A 136 -15.34 -1.16 -1.73
N THR A 137 -14.59 -2.21 -1.34
CA THR A 137 -15.13 -3.36 -0.60
C THR A 137 -15.61 -2.95 0.80
N THR A 138 -14.91 -2.05 1.47
CA THR A 138 -15.33 -1.50 2.77
C THR A 138 -16.63 -0.72 2.64
N MET A 139 -16.77 0.09 1.59
CA MET A 139 -18.01 0.83 1.27
C MET A 139 -19.17 -0.10 0.93
N LEU A 140 -18.92 -1.13 0.11
CA LEU A 140 -19.94 -2.11 -0.25
C LEU A 140 -20.42 -2.89 0.99
N THR A 141 -19.48 -3.36 1.82
CA THR A 141 -19.79 -4.07 3.07
C THR A 141 -20.58 -3.19 4.03
N TYR A 142 -20.25 -1.90 4.09
CA TYR A 142 -21.00 -0.93 4.87
C TYR A 142 -22.44 -0.78 4.34
N ASN A 143 -22.63 -0.57 3.03
CA ASN A 143 -23.97 -0.45 2.43
C ASN A 143 -24.82 -1.71 2.66
N LEU A 144 -24.22 -2.90 2.50
CA LEU A 144 -24.86 -4.19 2.80
C LEU A 144 -25.22 -4.36 4.28
N SER A 145 -24.43 -3.80 5.18
CA SER A 145 -24.72 -3.83 6.61
C SER A 145 -25.83 -2.83 6.96
N LYS A 146 -25.80 -1.64 6.33
CA LYS A 146 -26.81 -0.61 6.50
C LYS A 146 -28.20 -1.12 6.11
N THR A 147 -28.34 -1.77 4.95
CA THR A 147 -29.63 -2.34 4.52
C THR A 147 -30.17 -3.36 5.53
N ARG A 148 -29.31 -4.24 6.06
CA ARG A 148 -29.68 -5.22 7.09
C ARG A 148 -30.09 -4.56 8.41
N PHE A 149 -29.35 -3.55 8.86
CA PHE A 149 -29.68 -2.83 10.09
C PHE A 149 -30.93 -1.97 9.94
N ASP A 150 -31.14 -1.33 8.79
CA ASP A 150 -32.36 -0.58 8.49
C ASP A 150 -33.58 -1.51 8.53
N LEU A 151 -33.52 -2.69 7.90
CA LEU A 151 -34.57 -3.71 8.00
C LEU A 151 -34.91 -4.12 9.44
N MET A 152 -33.89 -4.29 10.29
CA MET A 152 -34.11 -4.72 11.68
C MET A 152 -34.65 -3.60 12.57
N ALA A 153 -34.17 -2.36 12.39
CA ALA A 153 -34.43 -1.27 13.33
C ALA A 153 -35.60 -0.38 12.90
N LYS A 154 -35.81 -0.20 11.59
CA LYS A 154 -36.78 0.75 11.05
C LYS A 154 -38.22 0.48 11.49
N PRO A 155 -38.70 -0.78 11.53
CA PRO A 155 -40.03 -1.07 12.07
C PRO A 155 -40.21 -0.54 13.50
N PHE A 156 -39.28 -0.87 14.40
CA PHE A 156 -39.31 -0.39 15.78
C PHE A 156 -39.21 1.14 15.90
N THR A 157 -38.34 1.78 15.10
CA THR A 157 -38.21 3.24 15.15
C THR A 157 -39.47 3.95 14.65
N ASN A 158 -40.15 3.41 13.63
CA ASN A 158 -41.41 3.96 13.14
C ASN A 158 -42.50 3.81 14.20
N THR A 159 -42.62 2.62 14.81
CA THR A 159 -43.59 2.39 15.89
C THR A 159 -43.35 3.34 17.07
N LEU A 160 -42.09 3.50 17.52
CA LEU A 160 -41.74 4.43 18.61
C LEU A 160 -42.04 5.90 18.25
N LYS A 161 -41.90 6.30 16.98
CA LYS A 161 -42.29 7.64 16.51
C LYS A 161 -43.81 7.86 16.61
N HIS A 162 -44.62 6.84 16.34
CA HIS A 162 -46.09 6.92 16.41
C HIS A 162 -46.66 6.73 17.82
N MET A 163 -45.89 6.11 18.73
CA MET A 163 -46.30 5.83 20.11
C MET A 163 -46.74 7.07 20.90
N ARG A 164 -46.21 8.26 20.60
CA ARG A 164 -46.68 9.51 21.24
C ARG A 164 -48.15 9.82 20.90
N GLY A 165 -48.57 9.55 19.66
CA GLY A 165 -49.98 9.69 19.26
C GLY A 165 -50.85 8.65 19.94
N ASP A 166 -50.37 7.40 20.02
CA ASP A 166 -51.10 6.30 20.67
C ASP A 166 -51.31 6.57 22.17
N VAL A 167 -50.33 7.16 22.86
CA VAL A 167 -50.45 7.55 24.28
C VAL A 167 -51.56 8.58 24.49
N GLU A 168 -51.75 9.49 23.54
CA GLU A 168 -52.84 10.47 23.61
C GLU A 168 -54.21 9.81 23.39
N GLU A 169 -54.31 8.87 22.45
CA GLU A 169 -55.52 8.07 22.26
C GLU A 169 -55.82 7.19 23.49
N ILE A 170 -54.80 6.61 24.11
CA ILE A 170 -54.92 5.85 25.36
C ILE A 170 -55.48 6.75 26.47
N ARG A 171 -54.95 7.98 26.65
CA ARG A 171 -55.50 8.96 27.60
C ARG A 171 -56.97 9.24 27.34
N GLN A 172 -57.37 9.38 26.08
CA GLN A 172 -58.76 9.59 25.72
C GLN A 172 -59.64 8.39 26.10
N THR A 173 -59.21 7.15 25.83
CA THR A 173 -59.96 5.94 26.23
C THR A 173 -60.09 5.79 27.75
N PHE A 174 -59.06 6.19 28.51
CA PHE A 174 -59.14 6.26 29.97
C PHE A 174 -60.13 7.33 30.44
N GLY A 175 -60.18 8.49 29.78
CA GLY A 175 -61.17 9.53 30.06
C GLY A 175 -62.61 9.08 29.81
N GLU A 176 -62.85 8.27 28.77
CA GLU A 176 -64.17 7.66 28.50
C GLU A 176 -64.57 6.66 29.60
N LEU A 177 -63.64 5.82 30.06
CA LEU A 177 -63.87 4.88 31.17
C LEU A 177 -64.20 5.62 32.47
N GLN A 178 -63.50 6.71 32.75
CA GLN A 178 -63.78 7.55 33.92
C GLN A 178 -65.19 8.14 33.85
N GLY A 179 -65.65 8.58 32.67
CA GLY A 179 -67.02 9.08 32.49
C GLY A 179 -68.08 8.09 32.94
N VAL A 180 -67.93 6.81 32.55
CA VAL A 180 -68.87 5.73 32.96
C VAL A 180 -68.79 5.46 34.47
N LEU A 181 -67.60 5.51 35.06
CA LEU A 181 -67.41 5.31 36.51
C LEU A 181 -68.01 6.45 37.34
N VAL A 182 -67.98 7.68 36.84
CA VAL A 182 -68.60 8.84 37.50
C VAL A 182 -70.11 8.67 37.61
N ASP A 183 -70.77 8.18 36.56
CA ASP A 183 -72.21 7.92 36.59
C ASP A 183 -72.57 6.84 37.63
N LEU A 184 -71.75 5.80 37.73
CA LEU A 184 -71.93 4.75 38.73
C LEU A 184 -71.67 5.27 40.16
N LYS A 185 -70.62 6.07 40.35
CA LYS A 185 -70.31 6.75 41.63
C LYS A 185 -71.47 7.62 42.08
N TYR A 186 -72.04 8.39 41.16
CA TYR A 186 -73.21 9.21 41.45
C TYR A 186 -74.39 8.37 41.94
N ALA A 187 -74.68 7.24 41.28
CA ALA A 187 -75.76 6.33 41.67
C ALA A 187 -75.57 5.74 43.08
N VAL A 188 -74.33 5.50 43.50
CA VAL A 188 -73.98 4.92 44.80
C VAL A 188 -73.89 5.98 45.91
N GLU A 189 -73.30 7.15 45.62
CA GLU A 189 -72.98 8.16 46.62
C GLU A 189 -74.10 9.18 46.83
N HIS A 190 -74.89 9.50 45.80
CA HIS A 190 -75.89 10.57 45.87
C HIS A 190 -77.32 10.00 45.91
N SER A 191 -78.06 10.37 46.95
CA SER A 191 -79.52 10.22 47.01
C SER A 191 -80.16 11.56 46.62
N ASP A 192 -80.86 11.63 45.49
CA ASP A 192 -81.43 12.87 44.94
C ASP A 192 -82.60 13.49 45.74
N ILE A 193 -82.71 13.24 47.05
CA ILE A 193 -83.92 13.54 47.81
C ILE A 193 -83.53 14.17 49.15
N GLU A 194 -83.46 15.50 49.17
CA GLU A 194 -83.74 16.27 50.39
C GLU A 194 -85.26 16.26 50.56
N ASP A 195 -85.76 15.65 51.64
CA ASP A 195 -87.19 15.56 51.95
C ASP A 195 -87.88 16.94 52.12
N ASP A 196 -87.12 18.04 52.18
CA ASP A 196 -87.58 19.36 52.63
C ASP A 196 -87.85 20.42 51.53
N LYS A 197 -87.84 20.08 50.24
CA LYS A 197 -88.26 21.04 49.17
C LYS A 197 -89.27 20.46 48.20
N TYR A 198 -90.38 19.98 48.74
CA TYR A 198 -91.54 19.59 47.96
C TYR A 198 -92.56 20.73 47.90
N GLY A 199 -92.60 21.49 46.80
CA GLY A 199 -93.64 22.51 46.61
C GLY A 199 -93.42 23.66 45.63
N ASP A 200 -92.25 23.80 44.97
CA ASP A 200 -92.03 24.94 44.08
C ASP A 200 -92.24 24.58 42.60
N LYS A 201 -93.10 25.34 41.90
CA LYS A 201 -93.42 25.16 40.47
C LYS A 201 -92.28 25.60 39.53
N LYS A 202 -91.11 25.96 40.07
CA LYS A 202 -89.92 26.42 39.31
C LYS A 202 -88.78 25.42 39.24
N THR A 203 -89.02 24.14 39.51
CA THR A 203 -88.01 23.09 39.28
C THR A 203 -87.81 22.86 37.78
N LYS A 204 -86.71 23.38 37.23
CA LYS A 204 -86.19 22.98 35.91
C LYS A 204 -86.07 21.45 35.83
N PRO A 205 -86.25 20.84 34.65
CA PRO A 205 -86.27 19.39 34.49
C PRO A 205 -85.03 18.73 35.11
N LEU A 206 -85.25 17.64 35.83
CA LEU A 206 -84.27 16.83 36.58
C LEU A 206 -83.00 16.57 35.75
N TYR A 207 -83.15 16.40 34.44
CA TYR A 207 -82.08 16.16 33.47
C TYR A 207 -81.05 17.29 33.34
N GLU A 208 -81.46 18.57 33.39
CA GLU A 208 -80.54 19.71 33.32
C GLU A 208 -79.74 19.93 34.61
N ARG A 209 -80.26 19.44 35.74
CA ARG A 209 -79.58 19.46 37.04
C ARG A 209 -78.53 18.35 37.10
N TRP A 210 -78.90 17.15 36.67
CA TRP A 210 -78.04 15.98 36.54
C TRP A 210 -76.78 16.26 35.70
N GLY A 211 -76.94 16.90 34.53
CA GLY A 211 -75.80 17.30 33.68
C GLY A 211 -74.90 18.40 34.26
N ARG A 212 -75.39 19.21 35.21
CA ARG A 212 -74.61 20.26 35.89
C ARG A 212 -73.85 19.73 37.12
N GLU A 213 -74.44 18.83 37.89
CA GLU A 213 -73.79 18.20 39.05
C GLU A 213 -72.74 17.17 38.63
N ALA A 214 -73.01 16.35 37.60
CA ALA A 214 -72.00 15.47 37.00
C ALA A 214 -70.81 16.26 36.43
N ARG A 215 -71.05 17.43 35.80
CA ARG A 215 -69.97 18.34 35.38
C ARG A 215 -69.21 18.98 36.55
N LYS A 216 -69.87 19.30 37.66
CA LYS A 216 -69.19 19.81 38.87
C LYS A 216 -68.29 18.74 39.48
N MET A 217 -68.71 17.48 39.54
CA MET A 217 -67.88 16.35 39.95
C MET A 217 -66.66 16.13 39.05
N ASN A 218 -66.81 16.29 37.73
CA ASN A 218 -65.68 16.23 36.80
C ASN A 218 -64.65 17.37 37.02
N ILE A 219 -65.06 18.51 37.60
CA ILE A 219 -64.17 19.65 37.87
C ILE A 219 -63.54 19.57 39.27
N SER A 220 -64.26 19.05 40.28
CA SER A 220 -63.77 18.86 41.65
C SER A 220 -63.02 17.54 41.88
N GLY A 221 -63.08 16.59 40.93
CA GLY A 221 -62.36 15.31 40.96
C GLY A 221 -60.83 15.40 40.91
N LYS A 222 -60.25 16.59 40.83
CA LYS A 222 -58.80 16.83 40.97
C LYS A 222 -58.32 16.92 42.44
N GLY A 223 -59.20 16.78 43.42
CA GLY A 223 -58.89 17.05 44.83
C GLY A 223 -59.53 16.12 45.86
N MET A 224 -59.63 14.81 45.59
CA MET A 224 -59.94 13.81 46.63
C MET A 224 -58.85 12.75 46.72
N VAL A 225 -57.63 13.18 47.03
CA VAL A 225 -56.57 12.27 47.50
C VAL A 225 -56.70 12.19 49.02
N GLY A 226 -56.93 10.99 49.55
CA GLY A 226 -56.82 10.73 50.99
C GLY A 226 -58.12 10.45 51.79
N LYS A 227 -59.23 10.03 51.16
CA LYS A 227 -60.33 9.38 51.89
C LYS A 227 -60.09 7.88 51.96
N GLU A 228 -60.22 7.28 53.15
CA GLU A 228 -60.20 5.82 53.32
C GLU A 228 -61.29 5.18 52.44
N LEU A 229 -60.95 4.06 51.78
CA LEU A 229 -61.92 3.34 50.96
C LEU A 229 -63.10 2.90 51.85
N PRO A 230 -64.36 3.09 51.40
CA PRO A 230 -65.52 2.70 52.18
C PRO A 230 -65.60 1.19 52.35
N THR A 231 -66.20 0.74 53.46
CA THR A 231 -66.33 -0.69 53.75
C THR A 231 -67.34 -1.34 52.80
N ALA A 232 -67.06 -2.55 52.29
CA ALA A 232 -67.92 -3.23 51.31
C ALA A 232 -69.38 -3.38 51.78
N ALA A 233 -69.60 -3.70 53.06
CA ALA A 233 -70.93 -3.80 53.65
C ALA A 233 -71.68 -2.45 53.66
N GLU A 234 -70.96 -1.36 53.93
CA GLU A 234 -71.52 0.00 53.95
C GLU A 234 -71.95 0.45 52.56
N VAL A 235 -71.14 0.16 51.53
CA VAL A 235 -71.46 0.46 50.13
C VAL A 235 -72.70 -0.32 49.68
N GLN A 236 -72.76 -1.61 50.01
CA GLN A 236 -73.90 -2.47 49.69
C GLN A 236 -75.20 -1.90 50.27
N GLU A 237 -75.19 -1.57 51.56
CA GLU A 237 -76.35 -1.04 52.26
C GLU A 237 -76.74 0.34 51.72
N ARG A 238 -75.75 1.21 51.46
CA ARG A 238 -75.97 2.55 50.90
C ARG A 238 -76.62 2.49 49.52
N PHE A 239 -76.16 1.63 48.64
CA PHE A 239 -76.73 1.47 47.30
C PHE A 239 -78.15 0.92 47.35
N GLN A 240 -78.39 -0.12 48.15
CA GLN A 240 -79.72 -0.68 48.37
C GLN A 240 -80.69 0.37 48.92
N ARG A 241 -80.26 1.13 49.94
CA ARG A 241 -81.04 2.23 50.52
C ARG A 241 -81.40 3.29 49.49
N ASN A 242 -80.43 3.73 48.69
CA ASN A 242 -80.65 4.73 47.63
C ASN A 242 -81.61 4.22 46.56
N MET A 243 -81.48 2.95 46.14
CA MET A 243 -82.37 2.33 45.16
C MET A 243 -83.80 2.20 45.68
N ARG A 244 -83.97 1.76 46.94
CA ARG A 244 -85.27 1.69 47.63
C ARG A 244 -85.94 3.06 47.67
N ASN A 245 -85.20 4.10 48.05
CA ASN A 245 -85.71 5.46 48.16
C ASN A 245 -86.12 6.02 46.79
N ARG A 246 -85.30 5.82 45.74
CA ARG A 246 -85.63 6.23 44.36
C ARG A 246 -86.88 5.52 43.84
N CYS A 247 -87.03 4.22 44.12
CA CYS A 247 -88.22 3.46 43.76
C CYS A 247 -89.48 3.99 44.47
N LYS A 248 -89.42 4.22 45.79
CA LYS A 248 -90.53 4.80 46.56
C LYS A 248 -90.91 6.17 46.02
N HIS A 249 -89.92 7.00 45.71
CA HIS A 249 -90.13 8.32 45.14
C HIS A 249 -90.84 8.24 43.78
N GLN A 250 -90.45 7.28 42.92
CA GLN A 250 -91.10 7.08 41.64
C GLN A 250 -92.56 6.61 41.79
N LEU A 251 -92.84 5.72 42.74
CA LEU A 251 -94.20 5.28 43.06
C LEU A 251 -95.06 6.42 43.61
N GLN A 252 -94.53 7.21 44.54
CA GLN A 252 -95.22 8.38 45.09
C GLN A 252 -95.47 9.45 44.03
N SER A 253 -94.49 9.68 43.15
CA SER A 253 -94.64 10.58 42.00
C SER A 253 -95.74 10.08 41.06
N GLY A 254 -95.74 8.78 40.74
CA GLY A 254 -96.79 8.13 39.95
C GLY A 254 -98.17 8.25 40.59
N HIS A 255 -98.27 8.04 41.91
CA HIS A 255 -99.50 8.19 42.67
C HIS A 255 -100.03 9.64 42.64
N ARG A 256 -99.16 10.64 42.81
CA ARG A 256 -99.53 12.05 42.68
C ARG A 256 -100.03 12.37 41.27
N VAL A 257 -99.33 11.93 40.23
CA VAL A 257 -99.75 12.14 38.83
C VAL A 257 -101.08 11.46 38.56
N CYS A 258 -101.31 10.25 39.10
CA CYS A 258 -102.59 9.57 39.05
C CYS A 258 -103.70 10.44 39.65
N LEU A 259 -103.53 10.92 40.89
CA LEU A 259 -104.50 11.78 41.56
C LEU A 259 -104.79 13.05 40.75
N GLU A 260 -103.74 13.70 40.22
CA GLU A 260 -103.89 14.89 39.38
C GLU A 260 -104.72 14.61 38.11
N VAL A 261 -104.45 13.50 37.42
CA VAL A 261 -105.18 13.09 36.21
C VAL A 261 -106.65 12.79 36.52
N PHE A 262 -106.95 12.06 37.59
CA PHE A 262 -108.33 11.74 37.97
C PHE A 262 -109.10 12.96 38.47
N GLN A 263 -108.48 13.83 39.27
CA GLN A 263 -109.09 15.10 39.68
C GLN A 263 -109.38 16.00 38.47
N GLN A 264 -108.46 16.06 37.50
CA GLN A 264 -108.67 16.81 36.27
C GLN A 264 -109.79 16.20 35.42
N GLY A 265 -109.85 14.86 35.31
CA GLY A 265 -110.93 14.13 34.67
C GLY A 265 -112.29 14.38 35.31
N TYR A 266 -112.36 14.37 36.65
CA TYR A 266 -113.57 14.67 37.40
C TYR A 266 -114.07 16.10 37.15
N ARG A 267 -113.18 17.09 37.24
CA ARG A 267 -113.51 18.50 36.96
C ARG A 267 -114.09 18.64 35.56
N LYS A 268 -113.42 18.09 34.53
CA LYS A 268 -113.89 18.10 33.14
C LYS A 268 -115.24 17.41 32.95
N CYS A 269 -115.50 16.31 33.65
CA CYS A 269 -116.78 15.62 33.56
C CYS A 269 -117.90 16.48 34.18
N THR A 270 -117.69 17.04 35.37
CA THR A 270 -118.70 17.87 36.05
C THR A 270 -119.03 19.17 35.33
N THR A 271 -118.10 19.74 34.55
CA THR A 271 -118.35 20.95 33.77
C THR A 271 -119.21 20.70 32.53
N ASN A 272 -119.21 19.48 31.98
CA ASN A 272 -119.88 19.16 30.71
C ASN A 272 -121.34 18.69 30.88
N PHE A 273 -121.74 18.25 32.08
CA PHE A 273 -123.08 17.71 32.33
C PHE A 273 -123.87 18.52 33.36
N PRO A 274 -125.20 18.67 33.22
CA PRO A 274 -126.06 19.34 34.21
C PRO A 274 -125.95 18.70 35.60
N PRO A 275 -126.12 19.46 36.71
CA PRO A 275 -125.76 19.04 38.06
C PRO A 275 -126.48 17.77 38.57
N LEU A 276 -127.69 17.48 38.08
CA LEU A 276 -128.45 16.26 38.41
C LEU A 276 -127.88 15.01 37.72
N ILE A 277 -127.45 15.12 36.45
CA ILE A 277 -126.92 14.00 35.65
C ILE A 277 -125.41 13.81 35.94
N GLY A 278 -124.68 14.91 36.16
CA GLY A 278 -123.25 14.89 36.44
C GLY A 278 -122.90 14.13 37.73
N LYS A 279 -123.75 14.15 38.76
CA LYS A 279 -123.52 13.35 39.98
C LYS A 279 -123.63 11.84 39.75
N ALA A 280 -124.44 11.40 38.78
CA ALA A 280 -124.60 9.98 38.46
C ALA A 280 -123.52 9.48 37.48
N ILE A 281 -123.19 10.25 36.44
CA ILE A 281 -122.22 9.84 35.41
C ILE A 281 -120.76 10.11 35.82
N CYS A 282 -120.48 11.20 36.53
CA CYS A 282 -119.11 11.60 36.88
C CYS A 282 -118.61 11.02 38.21
N TRP A 283 -119.44 10.23 38.91
CA TRP A 283 -119.03 9.48 40.10
C TRP A 283 -117.72 8.69 39.89
N PRO A 284 -117.50 7.95 38.79
CA PRO A 284 -116.31 7.10 38.62
C PRO A 284 -114.99 7.87 38.61
N TYR A 285 -115.02 9.18 38.35
CA TYR A 285 -113.83 10.04 38.42
C TYR A 285 -113.61 10.67 39.79
N ARG A 286 -114.60 10.61 40.69
CA ARG A 286 -114.53 11.15 42.06
C ARG A 286 -113.71 10.23 42.98
N VAL A 287 -113.37 9.04 42.52
CA VAL A 287 -112.78 8.00 43.35
C VAL A 287 -111.26 8.04 43.24
N ASP A 288 -110.64 8.71 44.21
CA ASP A 288 -109.25 8.55 44.65
C ASP A 288 -108.86 7.08 44.90
N ILE A 289 -109.84 6.23 45.19
CA ILE A 289 -109.69 4.78 45.34
C ILE A 289 -108.93 4.11 44.18
N ILE A 290 -109.02 4.58 42.93
CA ILE A 290 -108.26 3.94 41.83
C ILE A 290 -106.75 4.16 41.98
N CYS A 291 -106.35 5.33 42.51
CA CYS A 291 -104.95 5.65 42.75
C CYS A 291 -104.45 5.11 44.10
N GLU A 292 -105.36 4.94 45.07
CA GLU A 292 -105.09 4.47 46.44
C GLU A 292 -105.26 2.95 46.61
N LEU A 293 -105.93 2.28 45.66
CA LEU A 293 -105.86 0.83 45.51
C LEU A 293 -104.39 0.50 45.21
N ASP A 294 -103.76 -0.20 46.14
CA ASP A 294 -102.44 -0.83 45.99
C ASP A 294 -102.50 -1.95 44.93
N ILE A 295 -102.89 -1.63 43.70
CA ILE A 295 -102.95 -2.56 42.55
C ILE A 295 -101.56 -3.16 42.30
N PHE A 296 -100.51 -2.44 42.67
CA PHE A 296 -99.13 -2.86 42.56
C PHE A 296 -98.59 -3.56 43.83
N GLY A 297 -99.32 -3.55 44.95
CA GLY A 297 -98.92 -4.10 46.27
C GLY A 297 -98.28 -3.07 47.21
N ASN A 298 -97.78 -3.53 48.37
CA ASN A 298 -97.14 -2.66 49.37
C ASN A 298 -95.87 -2.00 48.80
N PRO A 299 -95.70 -0.67 48.92
CA PRO A 299 -94.55 0.05 48.36
C PRO A 299 -93.21 -0.41 48.96
N ASP A 300 -93.20 -0.82 50.22
CA ASP A 300 -92.00 -1.37 50.88
C ASP A 300 -91.55 -2.71 50.31
N LYS A 301 -92.49 -3.52 49.80
CA LYS A 301 -92.21 -4.84 49.23
C LYS A 301 -91.84 -4.73 47.75
N ILE A 302 -92.48 -3.82 47.01
CA ILE A 302 -92.15 -3.55 45.60
C ILE A 302 -90.76 -2.94 45.47
N CYS A 303 -90.43 -2.01 46.37
CA CYS A 303 -89.16 -1.29 46.33
C CYS A 303 -88.05 -1.97 47.14
N ASP A 304 -88.17 -3.27 47.43
CA ASP A 304 -87.08 -3.99 48.09
C ASP A 304 -85.96 -4.31 47.08
N PRO A 305 -84.75 -3.72 47.22
CA PRO A 305 -83.65 -3.94 46.30
C PRO A 305 -82.98 -5.31 46.47
N SER A 306 -83.33 -6.07 47.50
CA SER A 306 -82.66 -7.32 47.90
C SER A 306 -82.66 -8.40 46.81
N ASP A 307 -83.68 -8.41 45.94
CA ASP A 307 -83.82 -9.38 44.84
C ASP A 307 -83.12 -8.94 43.54
N VAL A 308 -82.83 -7.64 43.40
CA VAL A 308 -82.28 -7.04 42.16
C VAL A 308 -80.79 -6.72 42.29
N VAL A 309 -80.35 -6.36 43.50
CA VAL A 309 -78.95 -6.02 43.77
C VAL A 309 -78.19 -7.28 44.18
N PRO A 310 -77.10 -7.66 43.47
CA PRO A 310 -76.26 -8.79 43.85
C PRO A 310 -75.72 -8.64 45.28
N ARG A 311 -75.63 -9.75 46.02
CA ARG A 311 -75.13 -9.76 47.41
C ARG A 311 -73.67 -9.29 47.55
N ASN A 312 -72.89 -9.41 46.48
CA ASN A 312 -71.47 -9.05 46.40
C ASN A 312 -71.22 -7.71 45.66
N PHE A 313 -72.24 -6.89 45.44
CA PHE A 313 -72.08 -5.62 44.74
C PHE A 313 -71.10 -4.68 45.47
N GLY A 314 -71.17 -4.60 46.81
CA GLY A 314 -70.27 -3.78 47.62
C GLY A 314 -68.80 -4.17 47.48
N GLU A 315 -68.49 -5.48 47.50
CA GLU A 315 -67.11 -5.97 47.29
C GLU A 315 -66.61 -5.64 45.88
N THR A 316 -67.46 -5.85 44.87
CA THR A 316 -67.14 -5.59 43.46
C THR A 316 -66.89 -4.09 43.22
N TYR A 317 -67.69 -3.23 43.85
CA TYR A 317 -67.55 -1.79 43.73
C TYR A 317 -66.30 -1.25 44.44
N VAL A 318 -65.97 -1.77 45.63
CA VAL A 318 -64.72 -1.41 46.32
C VAL A 318 -63.49 -1.87 45.52
N GLN A 319 -63.54 -3.06 44.91
CA GLN A 319 -62.49 -3.52 43.99
C GLN A 319 -62.39 -2.63 42.76
N LEU A 320 -63.51 -2.15 42.22
CA LEU A 320 -63.55 -1.21 41.10
C LEU A 320 -62.93 0.14 41.47
N LEU A 321 -63.24 0.68 42.65
CA LEU A 321 -62.62 1.91 43.17
C LEU A 321 -61.12 1.75 43.40
N LYS A 322 -60.70 0.59 43.92
CA LYS A 322 -59.29 0.26 44.11
C LYS A 322 -58.55 0.17 42.77
N ALA A 323 -59.14 -0.52 41.79
CA ALA A 323 -58.58 -0.61 40.45
C ALA A 323 -58.50 0.77 39.79
N GLU A 324 -59.53 1.60 39.93
CA GLU A 324 -59.53 2.99 39.46
C GLU A 324 -58.37 3.77 40.12
N GLN A 325 -58.24 3.75 41.44
CA GLN A 325 -57.18 4.46 42.13
C GLN A 325 -55.78 3.99 41.66
N GLU A 326 -55.56 2.67 41.55
CA GLU A 326 -54.30 2.10 41.07
C GLU A 326 -53.97 2.46 39.62
N LEU A 327 -54.99 2.57 38.75
CA LEU A 327 -54.83 2.94 37.35
C LEU A 327 -54.64 4.46 37.16
N PHE A 328 -55.37 5.29 37.91
CA PHE A 328 -55.42 6.74 37.67
C PHE A 328 -54.37 7.54 38.45
N ASP A 329 -54.08 7.21 39.72
CA ASP A 329 -53.05 7.92 40.50
C ASP A 329 -51.67 7.73 39.84
N ASN A 330 -51.41 6.54 39.29
CA ASN A 330 -50.14 6.20 38.62
C ASN A 330 -50.05 6.64 37.14
N SER A 331 -51.18 6.98 36.48
CA SER A 331 -51.18 7.32 35.04
C SER A 331 -50.98 8.81 34.74
N SER A 332 -51.14 9.67 35.75
CA SER A 332 -51.02 11.13 35.60
C SER A 332 -49.59 11.59 35.20
N GLU A 333 -48.60 10.72 35.34
CA GLU A 333 -47.18 11.00 35.10
C GLU A 333 -46.52 10.11 34.03
N ILE A 334 -47.27 9.58 33.06
CA ILE A 334 -46.66 8.83 31.95
C ILE A 334 -45.92 9.82 31.02
N GLN A 335 -44.65 10.09 31.34
CA GLN A 335 -43.70 10.76 30.46
C GLN A 335 -42.92 9.72 29.66
N VAL A 336 -43.35 9.45 28.44
CA VAL A 336 -42.59 8.59 27.54
C VAL A 336 -41.37 9.35 27.02
N ARG A 337 -40.23 9.16 27.69
CA ARG A 337 -38.93 9.66 27.24
C ARG A 337 -38.19 8.53 26.52
N TYR A 338 -38.35 8.46 25.20
CA TYR A 338 -37.57 7.57 24.36
C TYR A 338 -36.49 8.39 23.63
N GLU A 339 -35.25 7.92 23.71
CA GLU A 339 -34.13 8.48 22.94
C GLU A 339 -33.81 7.48 21.82
N VAL A 340 -34.10 7.85 20.58
CA VAL A 340 -33.82 7.00 19.41
C VAL A 340 -32.33 7.13 19.07
N ARG A 341 -31.48 6.42 19.82
CA ARG A 341 -30.02 6.36 19.58
C ARG A 341 -29.64 5.72 18.24
N TYR A 342 -30.58 5.06 17.56
CA TYR A 342 -30.34 4.35 16.30
C TYR A 342 -29.86 5.27 15.17
N GLU A 343 -30.54 6.40 14.93
CA GLU A 343 -30.18 7.31 13.83
C GLU A 343 -28.77 7.88 14.02
N GLU A 344 -28.36 8.14 15.26
CA GLU A 344 -27.03 8.63 15.59
C GLU A 344 -25.95 7.55 15.46
N ILE A 345 -26.22 6.30 15.88
CA ILE A 345 -25.28 5.19 15.74
C ILE A 345 -25.10 4.81 14.26
N ALA A 346 -26.20 4.77 13.49
CA ALA A 346 -26.15 4.50 12.06
C ALA A 346 -25.39 5.62 11.32
N ARG A 347 -25.65 6.89 11.65
CA ARG A 347 -24.99 8.07 11.04
C ARG A 347 -23.53 8.19 11.47
N SER A 348 -23.19 7.88 12.72
CA SER A 348 -21.80 7.89 13.19
C SER A 348 -20.98 6.76 12.56
N LYS A 349 -21.55 5.55 12.41
CA LYS A 349 -20.92 4.47 11.63
C LYS A 349 -20.79 4.82 10.14
N LEU A 350 -21.79 5.50 9.55
CA LEU A 350 -21.76 6.00 8.16
C LEU A 350 -20.59 6.96 7.96
N GLN A 351 -20.49 7.96 8.82
CA GLN A 351 -19.38 8.92 8.80
C GLN A 351 -18.04 8.26 9.13
N SER A 352 -18.02 7.24 10.00
CA SER A 352 -16.79 6.53 10.36
C SER A 352 -16.22 5.74 9.17
N ALA A 353 -17.05 4.98 8.44
CA ALA A 353 -16.62 4.23 7.26
C ALA A 353 -16.13 5.17 6.14
N GLN A 354 -16.87 6.26 5.87
CA GLN A 354 -16.46 7.30 4.91
C GLN A 354 -15.16 7.98 5.30
N ARG A 355 -15.05 8.48 6.54
CA ARG A 355 -13.82 9.11 7.04
C ARG A 355 -12.64 8.16 7.02
N THR A 356 -12.82 6.88 7.37
CA THR A 356 -11.75 5.88 7.35
C THR A 356 -11.26 5.64 5.93
N SER A 357 -12.19 5.49 4.97
CA SER A 357 -11.84 5.30 3.56
C SER A 357 -11.10 6.52 2.97
N GLU A 358 -11.58 7.74 3.24
CA GLU A 358 -10.95 8.98 2.78
C GLU A 358 -9.60 9.23 3.45
N ALA A 359 -9.46 8.90 4.74
CA ALA A 359 -8.20 9.02 5.45
C ALA A 359 -7.16 8.05 4.87
N PHE A 360 -7.58 6.83 4.55
CA PHE A 360 -6.72 5.82 3.93
C PHE A 360 -6.26 6.23 2.53
N THR A 361 -7.16 6.70 1.67
CA THR A 361 -6.78 7.17 0.31
C THR A 361 -5.82 8.36 0.38
N LYS A 362 -6.10 9.35 1.23
CA LYS A 362 -5.23 10.51 1.44
C LYS A 362 -3.84 10.11 1.96
N ASP A 363 -3.75 9.16 2.90
CA ASP A 363 -2.46 8.68 3.41
C ASP A 363 -1.69 7.91 2.34
N PHE A 364 -2.35 7.04 1.59
CA PHE A 364 -1.75 6.30 0.49
C PHE A 364 -1.20 7.24 -0.59
N GLU A 365 -1.99 8.21 -1.06
CA GLU A 365 -1.56 9.20 -2.05
C GLU A 365 -0.41 10.08 -1.54
N ARG A 366 -0.41 10.42 -0.24
CA ARG A 366 0.71 11.15 0.38
C ARG A 366 2.00 10.34 0.30
N ARG A 367 1.97 9.06 0.68
CA ARG A 367 3.14 8.16 0.62
C ARG A 367 3.59 7.92 -0.82
N ARG A 368 2.67 7.68 -1.74
CA ARG A 368 2.94 7.54 -3.19
C ARG A 368 3.65 8.78 -3.75
N ARG A 369 3.19 9.99 -3.42
CA ARG A 369 3.83 11.25 -3.86
C ARG A 369 5.22 11.43 -3.26
N ILE A 370 5.44 11.02 -2.01
CA ILE A 370 6.78 11.06 -1.39
C ILE A 370 7.69 10.07 -2.09
N PHE A 371 7.25 8.83 -2.29
CA PHE A 371 7.99 7.79 -3.00
C PHE A 371 8.39 8.24 -4.41
N ASN A 372 7.44 8.73 -5.20
CA ASN A 372 7.71 9.20 -6.57
C ASN A 372 8.70 10.37 -6.60
N ARG A 373 8.66 11.27 -5.61
CA ARG A 373 9.63 12.37 -5.49
C ARG A 373 11.03 11.84 -5.16
N VAL A 374 11.16 11.00 -4.14
CA VAL A 374 12.45 10.38 -3.74
C VAL A 374 13.06 9.62 -4.91
N MET A 375 12.23 8.82 -5.57
CA MET A 375 12.65 7.99 -6.69
C MET A 375 13.04 8.81 -7.92
N GLY A 376 12.31 9.90 -8.20
CA GLY A 376 12.67 10.86 -9.23
C GLY A 376 13.99 11.61 -8.94
N VAL A 377 14.27 11.94 -7.68
CA VAL A 377 15.56 12.51 -7.27
C VAL A 377 16.69 11.50 -7.47
N LEU A 378 16.48 10.24 -7.06
CA LEU A 378 17.45 9.18 -7.24
C LEU A 378 17.78 8.96 -8.72
N GLN A 379 16.78 8.94 -9.60
CA GLN A 379 16.99 8.84 -11.06
C GLN A 379 17.82 10.00 -11.61
N LYS A 380 17.61 11.23 -11.13
CA LYS A 380 18.41 12.40 -11.53
C LYS A 380 19.87 12.28 -11.06
N ILE A 381 20.11 11.78 -9.85
CA ILE A 381 21.47 11.51 -9.35
C ILE A 381 22.16 10.46 -10.22
N LEU A 382 21.44 9.40 -10.62
CA LEU A 382 21.95 8.36 -11.52
C LEU A 382 22.29 8.93 -12.92
N CYS A 383 21.64 10.01 -13.36
CA CYS A 383 21.99 10.71 -14.60
C CYS A 383 23.33 11.46 -14.52
N LEU A 384 23.71 11.97 -13.35
CA LEU A 384 24.97 12.70 -13.18
C LEU A 384 26.21 11.82 -13.38
N PHE A 385 26.08 10.49 -13.36
CA PHE A 385 27.19 9.58 -13.69
C PHE A 385 27.70 9.76 -15.13
N MET A 386 26.93 10.35 -16.05
CA MET A 386 27.43 10.74 -17.37
C MET A 386 28.52 11.80 -17.30
N LEU A 387 28.43 12.76 -16.38
CA LEU A 387 29.45 13.81 -16.22
C LEU A 387 30.79 13.22 -15.78
N ARG A 388 30.77 12.13 -14.98
CA ARG A 388 31.97 11.38 -14.60
C ARG A 388 32.72 10.85 -15.83
N MET A 389 32.01 10.43 -16.88
CA MET A 389 32.61 9.95 -18.13
C MET A 389 33.43 11.04 -18.82
N ILE A 390 32.81 12.23 -18.92
CA ILE A 390 33.40 13.41 -19.54
C ILE A 390 34.62 13.84 -18.72
N PHE A 391 34.48 13.92 -17.39
CA PHE A 391 35.56 14.30 -16.49
C PHE A 391 36.76 13.34 -16.56
N VAL A 392 36.53 12.03 -16.53
CA VAL A 392 37.61 11.02 -16.63
C VAL A 392 38.32 11.12 -17.99
N SER A 393 37.59 11.41 -19.07
CA SER A 393 38.16 11.53 -20.42
C SER A 393 39.03 12.79 -20.55
N ILE A 394 38.55 13.93 -20.05
CA ILE A 394 39.32 15.19 -20.03
C ILE A 394 40.55 15.06 -19.14
N ASN A 395 40.41 14.50 -17.95
CA ASN A 395 41.53 14.30 -17.03
C ASN A 395 42.61 13.37 -17.62
N TYR A 396 42.20 12.28 -18.29
CA TYR A 396 43.13 11.41 -18.99
C TYR A 396 43.86 12.15 -20.12
N TYR A 397 43.14 12.94 -20.92
CA TYR A 397 43.74 13.76 -21.98
C TYR A 397 44.77 14.76 -21.43
N LEU A 398 44.43 15.50 -20.36
CA LEU A 398 45.34 16.46 -19.73
C LEU A 398 46.57 15.78 -19.14
N LYS A 399 46.40 14.67 -18.41
CA LYS A 399 47.51 13.90 -17.84
C LYS A 399 48.43 13.31 -18.91
N TYR A 400 47.88 12.79 -19.99
CA TYR A 400 48.65 12.25 -21.11
C TYR A 400 49.56 13.31 -21.75
N LEU A 401 49.09 14.56 -21.85
CA LEU A 401 49.87 15.66 -22.42
C LEU A 401 50.83 16.29 -21.41
N GLY A 402 50.46 16.35 -20.12
CA GLY A 402 51.28 16.95 -19.07
C GLY A 402 52.41 16.05 -18.61
N ASP A 403 52.09 14.79 -18.29
CA ASP A 403 53.00 13.85 -17.62
C ASP A 403 53.51 12.77 -18.60
N VAL A 404 54.82 12.58 -18.63
CA VAL A 404 55.50 11.60 -19.49
C VAL A 404 55.45 10.20 -18.88
N GLU A 405 55.34 10.10 -17.55
CA GLU A 405 55.35 8.84 -16.80
C GLU A 405 53.97 8.20 -16.70
N PHE A 406 52.92 9.02 -16.64
CA PHE A 406 51.53 8.58 -16.60
C PHE A 406 51.22 7.56 -17.72
N ASP A 407 50.73 6.36 -17.38
CA ASP A 407 50.30 5.31 -18.34
C ASP A 407 51.38 4.95 -19.40
N ASN A 408 52.67 4.98 -19.01
CA ASN A 408 53.82 4.74 -19.87
C ASN A 408 54.59 3.46 -19.48
N PHE A 409 53.97 2.30 -19.69
CA PHE A 409 54.53 0.97 -19.40
C PHE A 409 54.41 -0.03 -20.57
N TYR A 410 54.08 0.46 -21.77
CA TYR A 410 53.84 -0.39 -22.94
C TYR A 410 55.03 -0.39 -23.89
N ILE A 411 55.40 -1.58 -24.38
CA ILE A 411 56.43 -1.78 -25.39
C ILE A 411 55.77 -1.69 -26.77
N THR A 412 56.23 -0.72 -27.56
CA THR A 412 55.70 -0.37 -28.89
C THR A 412 56.59 -0.88 -30.01
N ASP A 413 56.08 -0.93 -31.24
CA ASP A 413 56.90 -1.27 -32.40
C ASP A 413 58.03 -0.26 -32.61
N TYR A 414 57.79 1.02 -32.32
CA TYR A 414 58.84 2.03 -32.35
C TYR A 414 59.92 1.79 -31.26
N PHE A 415 59.52 1.31 -30.08
CA PHE A 415 60.48 0.88 -29.05
C PHE A 415 61.35 -0.26 -29.55
N LYS A 416 60.73 -1.30 -30.14
CA LYS A 416 61.44 -2.45 -30.73
C LYS A 416 62.40 -2.02 -31.84
N HIS A 417 62.00 -1.06 -32.66
CA HIS A 417 62.86 -0.51 -33.72
C HIS A 417 64.08 0.24 -33.16
N VAL A 418 63.90 1.04 -32.10
CA VAL A 418 65.01 1.72 -31.42
C VAL A 418 65.98 0.72 -30.77
N ASP A 419 65.44 -0.34 -30.17
CA ASP A 419 66.21 -1.41 -29.55
C ASP A 419 67.04 -2.20 -30.58
N GLN A 420 66.41 -2.59 -31.70
CA GLN A 420 67.06 -3.29 -32.80
C GLN A 420 68.21 -2.46 -33.38
N ARG A 421 67.99 -1.16 -33.61
CA ARG A 421 69.04 -0.25 -34.07
C ARG A 421 70.24 -0.21 -33.12
N ARG A 422 70.01 -0.17 -31.79
CA ARG A 422 71.11 -0.18 -30.81
C ARG A 422 71.86 -1.51 -30.79
N LYS A 423 71.14 -2.62 -30.97
CA LYS A 423 71.74 -3.94 -31.12
C LYS A 423 72.65 -4.02 -32.34
N ASP A 424 72.24 -3.45 -33.47
CA ASP A 424 73.04 -3.35 -34.68
C ASP A 424 74.30 -2.47 -34.45
N GLU A 425 74.17 -1.41 -33.65
CA GLU A 425 75.26 -0.52 -33.23
C GLU A 425 76.16 -1.14 -32.13
N ARG A 426 75.99 -2.42 -31.75
CA ARG A 426 76.68 -3.11 -30.63
C ARG A 426 76.56 -2.44 -29.26
N ASN A 427 75.51 -1.64 -29.06
CA ASN A 427 75.17 -1.07 -27.75
C ASN A 427 74.25 -2.02 -26.98
N ASP A 428 74.21 -1.87 -25.65
CA ASP A 428 73.33 -2.67 -24.79
C ASP A 428 71.86 -2.54 -25.20
N ALA A 429 71.25 -3.68 -25.54
CA ALA A 429 69.84 -3.80 -25.90
C ALA A 429 69.00 -4.18 -24.68
N ILE A 430 67.76 -3.72 -24.66
CA ILE A 430 66.80 -3.98 -23.59
C ILE A 430 66.08 -5.32 -23.83
N LEU A 431 65.78 -5.71 -25.06
CA LEU A 431 65.07 -6.97 -25.33
C LEU A 431 66.06 -8.14 -25.51
N PRO A 432 65.81 -9.33 -24.93
CA PRO A 432 64.59 -9.76 -24.23
C PRO A 432 64.45 -9.18 -22.80
N LEU A 433 63.20 -8.98 -22.35
CA LEU A 433 62.93 -8.56 -20.97
C LEU A 433 63.33 -9.64 -19.97
N ARG A 434 63.93 -9.24 -18.85
CA ARG A 434 64.25 -10.12 -17.73
C ARG A 434 62.98 -10.61 -17.03
N THR A 435 63.04 -11.77 -16.38
CA THR A 435 61.87 -12.41 -15.74
C THR A 435 61.18 -11.53 -14.69
N TYR A 436 61.92 -10.71 -13.95
CA TYR A 436 61.34 -9.73 -13.02
C TYR A 436 60.72 -8.50 -13.69
N GLU A 437 61.09 -8.19 -14.94
CA GLU A 437 60.55 -7.04 -15.69
C GLU A 437 59.29 -7.41 -16.48
N LYS A 438 59.11 -8.69 -16.84
CA LYS A 438 57.98 -9.18 -17.64
C LYS A 438 56.61 -8.87 -17.03
N SER A 439 56.52 -8.74 -15.71
CA SER A 439 55.28 -8.38 -15.01
C SER A 439 54.99 -6.87 -15.03
N MET A 440 56.01 -6.04 -15.22
CA MET A 440 55.90 -4.57 -15.15
C MET A 440 55.54 -3.93 -16.50
N TYR A 441 55.93 -4.57 -17.61
CA TYR A 441 55.76 -4.02 -18.96
C TYR A 441 54.85 -4.92 -19.81
N ILE A 442 54.00 -4.28 -20.61
CA ILE A 442 53.05 -4.99 -21.48
C ILE A 442 53.43 -4.77 -22.94
N ASP A 443 53.60 -5.85 -23.70
CA ASP A 443 53.82 -5.80 -25.15
C ASP A 443 52.49 -5.54 -25.89
N LEU A 444 52.48 -4.55 -26.78
CA LEU A 444 51.32 -4.21 -27.59
C LEU A 444 50.89 -5.32 -28.56
N SER A 445 51.81 -6.21 -28.97
CA SER A 445 51.46 -7.39 -29.78
C SER A 445 50.49 -8.34 -29.06
N HIS A 446 50.43 -8.28 -27.73
CA HIS A 446 49.53 -9.06 -26.88
C HIS A 446 48.48 -8.19 -26.17
N ILE A 447 47.98 -7.12 -26.81
CA ILE A 447 47.06 -6.15 -26.20
C ILE A 447 45.76 -6.76 -25.64
N PHE A 448 45.30 -7.86 -26.23
CA PHE A 448 44.10 -8.60 -25.80
C PHE A 448 44.36 -9.63 -24.69
N SER A 449 45.61 -9.89 -24.34
CA SER A 449 45.94 -10.75 -23.21
C SER A 449 45.63 -10.04 -21.89
N ARG A 450 44.97 -10.78 -20.98
CA ARG A 450 44.52 -10.25 -19.71
C ARG A 450 45.55 -10.51 -18.62
N THR A 451 45.92 -9.47 -17.88
CA THR A 451 46.84 -9.58 -16.76
C THR A 451 46.14 -10.23 -15.56
N HIS A 452 46.90 -10.84 -14.64
CA HIS A 452 46.33 -11.48 -13.44
C HIS A 452 45.50 -10.49 -12.60
N GLU A 453 45.98 -9.26 -12.40
CA GLU A 453 45.26 -8.19 -11.69
C GLU A 453 43.97 -7.74 -12.41
N GLU A 454 43.99 -7.76 -13.74
CA GLU A 454 42.79 -7.47 -14.55
C GLU A 454 41.76 -8.59 -14.44
N SER A 455 42.20 -9.83 -14.29
CA SER A 455 41.31 -10.97 -14.11
C SER A 455 40.60 -10.93 -12.74
N THR A 456 41.31 -10.59 -11.66
CA THR A 456 40.70 -10.46 -10.33
C THR A 456 39.70 -9.31 -10.27
N THR A 457 40.00 -8.17 -10.88
CA THR A 457 39.05 -7.04 -10.96
C THR A 457 37.80 -7.37 -11.77
N VAL A 458 37.91 -8.17 -12.84
CA VAL A 458 36.75 -8.67 -13.58
C VAL A 458 35.94 -9.65 -12.73
N PHE A 459 36.58 -10.56 -11.98
CA PHE A 459 35.91 -11.49 -11.08
C PHE A 459 35.05 -10.77 -10.03
N PHE A 460 35.62 -9.79 -9.32
CA PHE A 460 34.84 -8.98 -8.37
C PHE A 460 33.71 -8.20 -9.06
N SER A 461 33.94 -7.70 -10.28
CA SER A 461 32.91 -6.99 -11.05
C SER A 461 31.75 -7.93 -11.44
N LEU A 462 32.04 -9.21 -11.74
CA LEU A 462 31.04 -10.24 -12.05
C LEU A 462 30.23 -10.63 -10.81
N ILE A 463 30.86 -10.80 -9.64
CA ILE A 463 30.14 -11.05 -8.38
C ILE A 463 29.18 -9.90 -8.07
N GLN A 464 29.65 -8.66 -8.18
CA GLN A 464 28.79 -7.49 -7.94
C GLN A 464 27.61 -7.47 -8.93
N PHE A 465 27.85 -7.79 -10.20
CA PHE A 465 26.82 -7.84 -11.22
C PHE A 465 25.80 -8.97 -10.99
N LEU A 466 26.26 -10.13 -10.50
CA LEU A 466 25.39 -11.24 -10.12
C LEU A 466 24.42 -10.82 -9.02
N LEU A 467 24.90 -10.10 -7.99
CA LEU A 467 24.05 -9.56 -6.93
C LEU A 467 23.01 -8.55 -7.48
N GLU A 468 23.43 -7.68 -8.40
CA GLU A 468 22.53 -6.76 -9.11
C GLU A 468 21.45 -7.49 -9.93
N ILE A 469 21.78 -8.61 -10.60
CA ILE A 469 20.79 -9.44 -11.32
C ILE A 469 19.82 -10.10 -10.35
N VAL A 470 20.30 -10.67 -9.24
CA VAL A 470 19.45 -11.34 -8.24
C VAL A 470 18.45 -10.35 -7.64
N THR A 471 18.91 -9.16 -7.25
CA THR A 471 18.03 -8.10 -6.73
C THR A 471 16.99 -7.63 -7.76
N ALA A 472 17.37 -7.44 -9.02
CA ALA A 472 16.43 -7.10 -10.08
C ALA A 472 15.41 -8.21 -10.35
N GLY A 473 15.86 -9.47 -10.35
CA GLY A 473 15.03 -10.65 -10.49
C GLY A 473 13.99 -10.76 -9.37
N LEU A 474 14.37 -10.42 -8.13
CA LEU A 474 13.44 -10.38 -7.00
C LEU A 474 12.33 -9.34 -7.18
N PHE A 475 12.64 -8.13 -7.66
CA PHE A 475 11.60 -7.12 -7.93
C PHE A 475 10.66 -7.53 -9.06
N ILE A 476 11.19 -8.14 -10.13
CA ILE A 476 10.37 -8.66 -11.24
C ILE A 476 9.49 -9.81 -10.76
N LEU A 477 10.03 -10.71 -9.93
CA LEU A 477 9.26 -11.81 -9.35
C LEU A 477 8.11 -11.30 -8.49
N ILE A 478 8.36 -10.33 -7.60
CA ILE A 478 7.33 -9.74 -6.75
C ILE A 478 6.26 -9.05 -7.60
N ASP A 479 6.64 -8.28 -8.62
CA ASP A 479 5.70 -7.64 -9.54
C ASP A 479 4.83 -8.67 -10.27
N HIS A 480 5.45 -9.74 -10.80
CA HIS A 480 4.72 -10.82 -11.46
C HIS A 480 3.73 -11.50 -10.52
N MET A 481 4.16 -11.83 -9.30
CA MET A 481 3.29 -12.44 -8.28
C MET A 481 2.10 -11.55 -7.92
N VAL A 482 2.31 -10.24 -7.77
CA VAL A 482 1.23 -9.29 -7.48
C VAL A 482 0.26 -9.20 -8.65
N VAL A 483 0.76 -9.11 -9.89
CA VAL A 483 -0.08 -9.04 -11.09
C VAL A 483 -0.91 -10.32 -11.24
N GLU A 484 -0.30 -11.50 -11.11
CA GLU A 484 -1.02 -12.78 -11.17
C GLU A 484 -2.07 -12.88 -10.07
N LEU A 485 -1.73 -12.50 -8.84
CA LEU A 485 -2.68 -12.52 -7.72
C LEU A 485 -3.90 -11.62 -8.01
N LEU A 486 -3.68 -10.40 -8.51
CA LEU A 486 -4.77 -9.49 -8.86
C LEU A 486 -5.65 -10.03 -9.99
N GLN A 487 -5.06 -10.67 -11.00
CA GLN A 487 -5.81 -11.31 -12.08
C GLN A 487 -6.63 -12.51 -11.58
N ILE A 488 -6.06 -13.35 -10.72
CA ILE A 488 -6.77 -14.48 -10.10
C ILE A 488 -7.96 -13.98 -9.28
N ILE A 489 -7.76 -12.93 -8.48
CA ILE A 489 -8.83 -12.29 -7.71
C ILE A 489 -9.93 -11.83 -8.65
N ARG A 490 -9.61 -11.03 -9.68
CA ARG A 490 -10.61 -10.54 -10.65
C ARG A 490 -11.45 -11.66 -11.26
N MET A 491 -10.81 -12.74 -11.68
CA MET A 491 -11.50 -13.86 -12.35
C MET A 491 -12.35 -14.70 -11.41
N ARG A 492 -11.99 -14.79 -10.12
CA ARG A 492 -12.65 -15.69 -9.15
C ARG A 492 -13.52 -14.98 -8.12
N SER A 493 -13.46 -13.66 -7.98
CA SER A 493 -14.15 -12.91 -6.92
C SER A 493 -15.39 -12.15 -7.36
N LEU A 494 -15.89 -12.39 -8.58
CA LEU A 494 -17.19 -11.87 -9.00
C LEU A 494 -18.30 -12.58 -8.20
N ILE A 495 -18.95 -11.83 -7.31
CA ILE A 495 -20.04 -12.32 -6.47
C ILE A 495 -21.24 -11.38 -6.61
N THR A 496 -22.41 -11.97 -6.78
CA THR A 496 -23.71 -11.26 -6.78
C THR A 496 -24.41 -11.51 -5.45
N TYR A 497 -24.55 -10.48 -4.62
CA TYR A 497 -25.26 -10.56 -3.34
C TYR A 497 -26.75 -10.37 -3.57
N HIS A 498 -27.53 -11.44 -3.41
CA HIS A 498 -28.99 -11.35 -3.38
C HIS A 498 -29.41 -11.30 -1.90
N GLN A 499 -29.84 -10.13 -1.44
CA GLN A 499 -30.35 -9.95 -0.09
C GLN A 499 -31.88 -9.98 -0.13
N GLU A 500 -32.44 -11.04 0.43
CA GLU A 500 -33.86 -11.18 0.69
C GLU A 500 -34.09 -11.15 2.21
N GLY A 501 -35.02 -10.30 2.64
CA GLY A 501 -35.40 -10.18 4.04
C GLY A 501 -36.87 -9.85 4.14
N GLU A 502 -37.57 -10.56 5.01
CA GLU A 502 -38.99 -10.37 5.30
C GLU A 502 -39.15 -10.25 6.81
N HIS A 503 -39.68 -9.12 7.26
CA HIS A 503 -40.07 -8.90 8.65
C HIS A 503 -41.58 -8.73 8.69
N GLU A 504 -42.26 -9.78 9.13
CA GLU A 504 -43.71 -9.82 9.29
C GLU A 504 -44.05 -10.05 10.77
N VAL A 505 -44.66 -9.05 11.39
CA VAL A 505 -45.22 -9.16 12.74
C VAL A 505 -46.71 -8.89 12.63
N ARG A 506 -47.54 -9.87 13.00
CA ARG A 506 -49.00 -9.75 12.96
C ARG A 506 -49.63 -9.95 14.33
N PHE A 507 -50.21 -8.89 14.87
CA PHE A 507 -51.04 -8.95 16.08
C PHE A 507 -52.52 -8.95 15.69
N ASN A 508 -53.22 -10.03 16.01
CA ASN A 508 -54.67 -10.12 15.84
C ASN A 508 -55.34 -10.13 17.23
N ILE A 509 -55.98 -9.03 17.61
CA ILE A 509 -56.62 -8.88 18.92
C ILE A 509 -58.14 -9.05 18.76
N SER A 510 -58.63 -10.22 19.17
CA SER A 510 -60.05 -10.54 19.24
C SER A 510 -60.68 -10.07 20.56
N GLY A 511 -61.90 -9.54 20.49
CA GLY A 511 -62.69 -9.14 21.66
C GLY A 511 -63.39 -7.80 21.42
N VAL A 512 -64.58 -7.63 21.99
CA VAL A 512 -65.36 -6.39 21.94
C VAL A 512 -65.37 -5.76 23.33
N GLY A 513 -64.47 -4.81 23.57
CA GLY A 513 -64.33 -4.14 24.86
C GLY A 513 -63.27 -3.04 24.81
N GLN A 514 -63.31 -2.11 25.77
CA GLN A 514 -62.38 -0.97 25.81
C GLN A 514 -60.92 -1.42 25.98
N MET A 515 -60.68 -2.51 26.72
CA MET A 515 -59.32 -3.05 26.87
C MET A 515 -58.80 -3.71 25.58
N ALA A 516 -59.68 -4.37 24.82
CA ALA A 516 -59.34 -4.87 23.48
C ALA A 516 -59.09 -3.73 22.48
N ARG A 517 -59.76 -2.58 22.65
CA ARG A 517 -59.49 -1.36 21.88
C ARG A 517 -58.12 -0.78 22.22
N LEU A 518 -57.77 -0.68 23.50
CA LEU A 518 -56.44 -0.24 23.95
C LEU A 518 -55.32 -1.13 23.41
N LEU A 519 -55.48 -2.45 23.48
CA LEU A 519 -54.51 -3.39 22.90
C LEU A 519 -54.42 -3.27 21.38
N ARG A 520 -55.55 -3.04 20.69
CA ARG A 520 -55.53 -2.76 19.24
C ARG A 520 -54.79 -1.48 18.93
N THR A 521 -55.06 -0.38 19.62
CA THR A 521 -54.36 0.89 19.38
C THR A 521 -52.85 0.76 19.66
N THR A 522 -52.44 0.09 20.74
CA THR A 522 -51.02 -0.07 21.08
C THR A 522 -50.26 -1.06 20.18
N MET A 523 -50.89 -2.18 19.80
CA MET A 523 -50.24 -3.23 19.01
C MET A 523 -50.41 -3.06 17.50
N HIS A 524 -51.34 -2.22 17.04
CA HIS A 524 -51.58 -1.96 15.62
C HIS A 524 -50.33 -1.42 14.93
N ASN A 525 -49.58 -0.53 15.60
CA ASN A 525 -48.37 0.06 15.03
C ASN A 525 -47.17 -0.90 15.00
N PHE A 526 -47.30 -2.11 15.57
CA PHE A 526 -46.34 -3.20 15.38
C PHE A 526 -46.73 -4.16 14.26
N ASN A 527 -47.91 -3.98 13.64
CA ASN A 527 -48.36 -4.80 12.52
C ASN A 527 -47.70 -4.32 11.22
N ILE A 528 -46.40 -4.57 11.09
CA ILE A 528 -45.56 -4.08 9.99
C ILE A 528 -45.16 -5.25 9.10
N HIS A 529 -45.21 -5.00 7.80
CA HIS A 529 -44.68 -5.88 6.77
C HIS A 529 -43.61 -5.15 5.96
N GLU A 530 -42.32 -5.36 6.28
CA GLU A 530 -41.22 -4.87 5.43
C GLU A 530 -40.58 -6.04 4.69
N ARG A 531 -40.55 -5.94 3.35
CA ARG A 531 -39.81 -6.84 2.46
C ARG A 531 -38.72 -6.07 1.75
N VAL A 532 -37.51 -6.62 1.72
CA VAL A 532 -36.39 -6.10 0.93
C VAL A 532 -35.88 -7.22 0.04
N SER A 533 -35.82 -6.92 -1.26
CA SER A 533 -35.14 -7.72 -2.26
C SER A 533 -34.20 -6.78 -3.02
N THR A 534 -32.92 -6.78 -2.66
CA THR A 534 -31.89 -6.01 -3.38
C THR A 534 -30.78 -6.93 -3.85
N SER A 535 -30.46 -6.82 -5.15
CA SER A 535 -29.32 -7.49 -5.77
C SER A 535 -28.18 -6.48 -5.92
N LEU A 536 -27.07 -6.69 -5.23
CA LEU A 536 -25.86 -5.87 -5.33
C LEU A 536 -24.71 -6.70 -5.90
N THR A 537 -23.94 -6.12 -6.82
CA THR A 537 -22.79 -6.78 -7.47
C THR A 537 -21.49 -6.11 -7.05
N ASN A 538 -20.40 -6.90 -6.96
CA ASN A 538 -19.07 -6.40 -6.58
C ASN A 538 -18.18 -6.04 -7.79
N GLU A 539 -18.77 -5.87 -8.98
CA GLU A 539 -18.01 -5.74 -10.24
C GLU A 539 -17.11 -4.50 -10.27
N GLU A 540 -17.62 -3.35 -9.83
CA GLU A 540 -16.87 -2.08 -9.78
C GLU A 540 -15.66 -2.14 -8.84
N CYS A 541 -15.71 -2.99 -7.81
CA CYS A 541 -14.62 -3.15 -6.85
C CYS A 541 -13.60 -4.20 -7.28
N LEU A 542 -13.71 -4.82 -8.45
CA LEU A 542 -12.72 -5.80 -8.92
C LEU A 542 -11.40 -5.11 -9.29
N PRO A 543 -10.23 -5.74 -9.04
CA PRO A 543 -8.93 -5.16 -9.36
C PRO A 543 -8.64 -5.11 -10.86
N ASP A 544 -8.06 -3.99 -11.33
CA ASP A 544 -7.54 -3.80 -12.68
C ASP A 544 -6.01 -3.88 -12.68
N ALA A 545 -5.46 -5.09 -12.81
CA ALA A 545 -4.01 -5.30 -12.78
C ALA A 545 -3.29 -4.57 -13.93
N HIS A 546 -2.29 -3.76 -13.58
CA HIS A 546 -1.39 -3.12 -14.54
C HIS A 546 -0.23 -4.07 -14.87
N VAL A 547 -0.07 -4.36 -16.17
CA VAL A 547 0.91 -5.33 -16.69
C VAL A 547 1.96 -4.60 -17.52
N LEU A 548 3.24 -4.91 -17.28
CA LEU A 548 4.32 -4.38 -18.11
C LEU A 548 4.28 -4.93 -19.55
N PRO A 549 4.56 -4.09 -20.56
CA PRO A 549 4.64 -4.56 -21.94
C PRO A 549 5.87 -5.46 -22.16
N ARG A 550 5.73 -6.50 -23.00
CA ARG A 550 6.82 -7.45 -23.32
C ARG A 550 8.11 -6.77 -23.81
N SER A 551 7.98 -5.66 -24.53
CA SER A 551 9.11 -4.81 -24.97
C SER A 551 10.04 -4.41 -23.82
N PHE A 552 9.50 -4.17 -22.62
CA PHE A 552 10.30 -3.75 -21.48
C PHE A 552 11.30 -4.84 -21.07
N TYR A 553 10.86 -6.09 -20.97
CA TYR A 553 11.72 -7.21 -20.58
C TYR A 553 12.85 -7.44 -21.58
N TYR A 554 12.57 -7.37 -22.89
CA TYR A 554 13.61 -7.49 -23.92
C TYR A 554 14.65 -6.36 -23.85
N LYS A 555 14.22 -5.12 -23.58
CA LYS A 555 15.14 -3.97 -23.40
C LYS A 555 16.02 -4.14 -22.18
N LEU A 556 15.45 -4.59 -21.06
CA LEU A 556 16.19 -4.84 -19.83
C LEU A 556 17.21 -5.98 -20.00
N LEU A 557 16.80 -7.08 -20.65
CA LEU A 557 17.69 -8.21 -20.95
C LEU A 557 18.84 -7.81 -21.88
N LEU A 558 18.56 -7.03 -22.92
CA LEU A 558 19.58 -6.47 -23.81
C LEU A 558 20.58 -5.60 -23.04
N LEU A 559 20.09 -4.74 -22.14
CA LEU A 559 20.93 -3.88 -21.32
C LEU A 559 21.86 -4.69 -20.41
N TYR A 560 21.34 -5.75 -19.77
CA TYR A 560 22.15 -6.65 -18.95
C TYR A 560 23.20 -7.42 -19.78
N LEU A 561 22.83 -7.88 -20.97
CA LEU A 561 23.77 -8.51 -21.90
C LEU A 561 24.92 -7.55 -22.27
N VAL A 562 24.59 -6.29 -22.58
CA VAL A 562 25.59 -5.26 -22.86
C VAL A 562 26.50 -5.06 -21.65
N ILE A 563 25.96 -4.93 -20.43
CA ILE A 563 26.79 -4.79 -19.21
C ILE A 563 27.72 -5.99 -19.03
N LEU A 564 27.24 -7.21 -19.24
CA LEU A 564 28.05 -8.42 -19.14
C LEU A 564 29.22 -8.39 -20.14
N LEU A 565 28.94 -8.08 -21.41
CA LEU A 565 29.96 -7.93 -22.45
C LEU A 565 30.98 -6.84 -22.08
N LEU A 566 30.52 -5.71 -21.55
CA LEU A 566 31.39 -4.63 -21.09
C LEU A 566 32.26 -5.04 -19.90
N ILE A 567 31.77 -5.87 -18.97
CA ILE A 567 32.57 -6.38 -17.86
C ILE A 567 33.79 -7.14 -18.39
N TYR A 568 33.59 -8.05 -19.35
CA TYR A 568 34.68 -8.80 -19.97
C TYR A 568 35.63 -7.93 -20.80
N GLN A 569 35.08 -7.01 -21.60
CA GLN A 569 35.86 -6.25 -22.57
C GLN A 569 36.46 -4.93 -22.04
N SER A 570 35.99 -4.42 -20.89
CA SER A 570 36.38 -3.08 -20.41
C SER A 570 37.89 -2.88 -20.23
N THR A 571 38.64 -3.92 -19.87
CA THR A 571 40.09 -3.82 -19.66
C THR A 571 40.84 -3.62 -20.97
N THR A 572 40.46 -4.35 -22.01
CA THR A 572 41.06 -4.24 -23.36
C THR A 572 40.71 -2.90 -24.00
N PHE A 573 39.45 -2.46 -23.91
CA PHE A 573 39.04 -1.17 -24.46
C PHE A 573 39.71 0.02 -23.75
N LEU A 574 39.95 -0.03 -22.44
CA LEU A 574 40.64 1.06 -21.73
C LEU A 574 42.09 1.27 -22.22
N ARG A 575 42.74 0.23 -22.77
CA ARG A 575 44.08 0.33 -23.38
C ARG A 575 44.05 1.09 -24.71
N MET A 576 42.92 1.07 -25.43
CA MET A 576 42.73 1.83 -26.68
C MET A 576 42.82 3.35 -26.48
N ARG A 577 42.66 3.87 -25.26
CA ARG A 577 42.80 5.31 -24.97
C ARG A 577 44.17 5.84 -25.35
N ARG A 578 45.24 5.07 -25.06
CA ARG A 578 46.61 5.43 -25.45
C ARG A 578 46.75 5.43 -26.97
N MET A 579 46.16 4.46 -27.67
CA MET A 579 46.21 4.37 -29.14
C MET A 579 45.56 5.59 -29.81
N ILE A 580 44.45 6.08 -29.26
CA ILE A 580 43.80 7.30 -29.74
C ILE A 580 44.71 8.52 -29.51
N CYS A 581 45.28 8.65 -28.31
CA CYS A 581 46.14 9.80 -28.01
C CYS A 581 47.45 9.77 -28.81
N SER A 582 48.08 8.61 -28.97
CA SER A 582 49.32 8.46 -29.74
C SER A 582 49.12 8.79 -31.21
N PHE A 583 47.94 8.48 -31.74
CA PHE A 583 47.57 8.81 -33.10
C PHE A 583 47.48 10.32 -33.36
N PHE A 584 46.82 11.08 -32.48
CA PHE A 584 46.70 12.54 -32.64
C PHE A 584 47.97 13.32 -32.22
N TYR A 585 48.76 12.77 -31.30
CA TYR A 585 49.96 13.40 -30.72
C TYR A 585 51.22 12.54 -30.88
N TYR A 586 51.55 12.17 -32.11
CA TYR A 586 52.69 11.29 -32.40
C TYR A 586 54.04 11.82 -31.84
N LYS A 587 54.27 13.14 -31.87
CA LYS A 587 55.50 13.76 -31.33
C LYS A 587 55.64 13.51 -29.82
N ARG A 588 54.52 13.65 -29.10
CA ARG A 588 54.47 13.41 -27.65
C ARG A 588 54.66 11.94 -27.34
N GLU A 589 54.06 11.05 -28.13
CA GLU A 589 54.25 9.62 -27.98
C GLU A 589 55.72 9.21 -28.20
N LYS A 590 56.38 9.72 -29.23
CA LYS A 590 57.81 9.47 -29.47
C LYS A 590 58.67 9.90 -28.28
N GLN A 591 58.39 11.07 -27.69
CA GLN A 591 59.08 11.53 -26.48
C GLN A 591 58.87 10.57 -25.30
N ARG A 592 57.63 10.08 -25.09
CA ARG A 592 57.29 9.13 -24.02
C ARG A 592 57.97 7.78 -24.20
N ILE A 593 58.07 7.27 -25.43
CA ILE A 593 58.76 6.01 -25.73
C ILE A 593 60.26 6.13 -25.48
N LEU A 594 60.89 7.22 -25.94
CA LEU A 594 62.33 7.45 -25.69
C LEU A 594 62.63 7.64 -24.20
N PHE A 595 61.76 8.34 -23.48
CA PHE A 595 61.87 8.46 -22.03
C PHE A 595 61.76 7.10 -21.34
N LEU A 596 60.78 6.27 -21.72
CA LEU A 596 60.61 4.91 -21.18
C LEU A 596 61.87 4.06 -21.43
N TYR A 597 62.42 4.11 -22.64
CA TYR A 597 63.64 3.39 -23.00
C TYR A 597 64.82 3.78 -22.09
N ASN A 598 65.09 5.08 -21.95
CA ASN A 598 66.17 5.56 -21.09
C ASN A 598 65.91 5.24 -19.60
N ARG A 599 64.65 5.26 -19.16
CA ARG A 599 64.27 4.90 -17.80
C ARG A 599 64.53 3.44 -17.50
N ILE A 600 64.16 2.52 -18.41
CA ILE A 600 64.42 1.08 -18.22
C ILE A 600 65.93 0.83 -18.14
N LEU A 601 66.72 1.45 -19.02
CA LEU A 601 68.18 1.32 -19.01
C LEU A 601 68.80 1.74 -17.66
N ARG A 602 68.35 2.89 -17.11
CA ARG A 602 68.80 3.35 -15.77
C ARG A 602 68.27 2.47 -14.65
N SER A 603 67.03 1.99 -14.77
CA SER A 603 66.40 1.16 -13.76
C SER A 603 67.12 -0.17 -13.61
N ARG A 604 67.61 -0.79 -14.69
CA ARG A 604 68.29 -2.10 -14.61
C ARG A 604 69.48 -2.11 -13.64
N LEU A 605 70.35 -1.09 -13.69
CA LEU A 605 71.47 -0.98 -12.74
C LEU A 605 70.97 -0.93 -11.29
N SER A 606 70.04 -0.02 -11.00
CA SER A 606 69.54 0.16 -9.62
C SER A 606 68.66 -0.99 -9.13
N SER A 607 67.83 -1.56 -10.00
CA SER A 607 66.91 -2.64 -9.68
C SER A 607 67.66 -3.92 -9.36
N LEU A 608 68.72 -4.25 -10.10
CA LEU A 608 69.54 -5.43 -9.80
C LEU A 608 70.18 -5.30 -8.42
N GLU A 609 70.82 -4.17 -8.11
CA GLU A 609 71.41 -3.92 -6.79
C GLU A 609 70.38 -4.05 -5.67
N ASN A 610 69.19 -3.48 -5.86
CA ASN A 610 68.12 -3.53 -4.86
C ASN A 610 67.56 -4.94 -4.68
N LEU A 611 67.41 -5.71 -5.76
CA LEU A 611 66.94 -7.10 -5.72
C LEU A 611 67.96 -8.01 -5.02
N VAL A 612 69.25 -7.80 -5.27
CA VAL A 612 70.33 -8.54 -4.59
C VAL A 612 70.34 -8.23 -3.09
N ARG A 613 70.32 -6.95 -2.69
CA ARG A 613 70.23 -6.57 -1.26
C ARG A 613 68.99 -7.16 -0.60
N SER A 614 67.84 -7.09 -1.26
CA SER A 614 66.59 -7.65 -0.72
C SER A 614 66.63 -9.18 -0.60
N ALA A 615 67.34 -9.87 -1.51
CA ALA A 615 67.53 -11.31 -1.45
C ALA A 615 68.44 -11.72 -0.28
N GLU A 616 69.48 -10.93 0.01
CA GLU A 616 70.36 -11.14 1.18
C GLU A 616 69.57 -10.96 2.49
N ASP A 617 68.80 -9.88 2.61
CA ASP A 617 67.99 -9.58 3.80
C ASP A 617 66.89 -10.64 4.05
N ASN A 618 66.29 -11.18 2.98
CA ASN A 618 65.17 -12.12 3.05
C ASN A 618 65.57 -13.60 2.92
N LEU A 619 66.85 -13.93 3.01
CA LEU A 619 67.32 -15.30 2.82
C LEU A 619 66.75 -16.27 3.87
N ALA A 620 66.62 -15.81 5.13
CA ALA A 620 66.07 -16.60 6.23
C ALA A 620 64.56 -16.87 6.06
N THR A 621 63.79 -15.85 5.69
CA THR A 621 62.34 -15.97 5.46
C THR A 621 62.04 -16.88 4.27
N TYR A 622 62.83 -16.79 3.20
CA TYR A 622 62.74 -17.66 2.04
C TYR A 622 62.89 -19.15 2.40
N ARG A 623 63.86 -19.51 3.23
CA ARG A 623 64.07 -20.90 3.68
C ARG A 623 62.87 -21.42 4.48
N VAL A 624 62.37 -20.62 5.43
CA VAL A 624 61.19 -21.00 6.22
C VAL A 624 60.00 -21.24 5.31
N GLN A 625 59.77 -20.37 4.32
CA GLN A 625 58.65 -20.50 3.39
C GLN A 625 58.74 -21.77 2.54
N GLN A 626 59.93 -22.16 2.07
CA GLN A 626 60.12 -23.42 1.35
C GLN A 626 59.81 -24.65 2.21
N HIS A 627 60.22 -24.65 3.49
CA HIS A 627 59.98 -25.78 4.40
C HIS A 627 58.51 -25.87 4.87
N VAL A 628 57.81 -24.74 5.00
CA VAL A 628 56.42 -24.69 5.50
C VAL A 628 55.37 -24.94 4.41
N ASN A 629 55.71 -24.74 3.13
CA ASN A 629 54.77 -24.95 2.03
C ASN A 629 54.37 -26.43 1.89
N LEU A 630 53.20 -26.78 2.45
CA LEU A 630 52.64 -28.14 2.47
C LEU A 630 52.58 -28.79 1.07
N PHE A 631 52.18 -28.03 0.05
CA PHE A 631 52.08 -28.51 -1.34
C PHE A 631 53.44 -28.77 -1.99
N LEU A 632 54.45 -27.97 -1.65
CA LEU A 632 55.81 -28.16 -2.11
C LEU A 632 56.43 -29.39 -1.44
N TRP A 633 56.19 -29.55 -0.14
CA TRP A 633 56.60 -30.71 0.63
C TRP A 633 55.95 -32.01 0.11
N LEU A 634 54.64 -32.02 -0.13
CA LEU A 634 53.91 -33.16 -0.72
C LEU A 634 54.47 -33.58 -2.08
N ARG A 635 54.84 -32.63 -2.94
CA ARG A 635 55.44 -32.89 -4.25
C ARG A 635 56.81 -33.59 -4.13
N PHE A 636 57.64 -33.20 -3.17
CA PHE A 636 58.98 -33.78 -2.99
C PHE A 636 58.98 -35.07 -2.17
N SER A 637 58.09 -35.22 -1.19
CA SER A 637 58.00 -36.41 -0.35
C SER A 637 57.39 -37.62 -1.07
N CYS A 638 56.42 -37.42 -1.97
CA CYS A 638 55.72 -38.49 -2.69
C CYS A 638 55.54 -38.17 -4.19
N PRO A 639 56.60 -38.24 -5.01
CA PRO A 639 56.55 -37.84 -6.42
C PRO A 639 55.63 -38.71 -7.29
N SER A 640 55.44 -40.00 -6.94
CA SER A 640 54.61 -40.94 -7.70
C SER A 640 53.11 -40.63 -7.66
N LEU A 641 52.61 -40.08 -6.56
CA LEU A 641 51.18 -39.74 -6.37
C LEU A 641 50.88 -38.27 -6.63
N PHE A 642 51.83 -37.38 -6.33
CA PHE A 642 51.63 -35.93 -6.32
C PHE A 642 52.45 -35.18 -7.38
N GLY A 643 53.07 -35.88 -8.34
CA GLY A 643 53.84 -35.25 -9.42
C GLY A 643 53.03 -34.27 -10.29
N TRP A 644 51.71 -34.46 -10.41
CA TRP A 644 50.81 -33.53 -11.13
C TRP A 644 50.70 -32.16 -10.47
N LEU A 645 51.08 -32.01 -9.19
CA LEU A 645 51.09 -30.70 -8.53
C LEU A 645 52.09 -29.71 -9.16
N ARG A 646 53.05 -30.17 -9.99
CA ARG A 646 53.95 -29.29 -10.78
C ARG A 646 53.21 -28.27 -11.65
N PHE A 647 51.96 -28.54 -12.03
CA PHE A 647 51.12 -27.63 -12.81
C PHE A 647 50.52 -26.46 -12.00
N PHE A 648 50.45 -26.57 -10.66
CA PHE A 648 49.86 -25.54 -9.80
C PHE A 648 50.92 -24.56 -9.30
N LYS A 649 50.61 -23.26 -9.34
CA LYS A 649 51.53 -22.18 -8.89
C LYS A 649 51.97 -22.35 -7.43
N CYS A 650 51.12 -22.90 -6.57
CA CYS A 650 51.37 -23.09 -5.15
C CYS A 650 52.36 -24.22 -4.82
N ALA A 651 52.72 -25.05 -5.79
CA ALA A 651 53.63 -26.19 -5.63
C ALA A 651 54.90 -26.09 -6.52
N LYS A 652 55.16 -24.89 -7.07
CA LYS A 652 56.38 -24.54 -7.78
C LYS A 652 57.40 -23.92 -6.84
N ARG A 653 58.69 -24.16 -7.08
CA ARG A 653 59.77 -23.38 -6.45
C ARG A 653 59.71 -21.94 -6.93
N ASN A 654 60.21 -21.01 -6.12
CA ASN A 654 60.38 -19.62 -6.51
C ASN A 654 61.88 -19.29 -6.64
N CYS A 655 62.25 -18.23 -7.34
CA CYS A 655 63.62 -17.73 -7.33
C CYS A 655 63.87 -16.89 -6.06
N LEU A 656 65.06 -17.02 -5.46
CA LEU A 656 65.45 -16.21 -4.30
C LEU A 656 65.40 -14.69 -4.58
N ILE A 657 65.81 -14.27 -5.79
CA ILE A 657 66.02 -12.86 -6.13
C ILE A 657 64.72 -12.23 -6.66
N CYS A 658 64.13 -12.80 -7.70
CA CYS A 658 62.97 -12.22 -8.36
C CYS A 658 61.62 -12.82 -7.94
N GLN A 659 61.63 -13.87 -7.11
CA GLN A 659 60.43 -14.65 -6.76
C GLN A 659 59.67 -15.24 -7.97
N GLY A 660 60.30 -15.32 -9.14
CA GLY A 660 59.74 -15.98 -10.32
C GLY A 660 59.50 -17.47 -10.07
N PHE A 661 58.41 -18.02 -10.61
CA PHE A 661 58.04 -19.43 -10.45
C PHE A 661 58.90 -20.36 -11.30
N GLU A 662 59.08 -21.60 -10.83
CA GLU A 662 59.82 -22.68 -11.48
C GLU A 662 59.37 -22.94 -12.93
N ASP A 663 60.33 -22.78 -13.84
CA ASP A 663 60.32 -23.07 -15.27
C ASP A 663 61.39 -24.14 -15.60
N ALA A 664 61.38 -24.68 -16.83
CA ALA A 664 62.29 -25.75 -17.24
C ALA A 664 63.79 -25.38 -17.19
N THR A 665 64.13 -24.08 -17.16
CA THR A 665 65.51 -23.57 -17.16
C THR A 665 66.02 -23.15 -15.78
N PHE A 666 65.33 -23.52 -14.70
CA PHE A 666 65.75 -23.13 -13.34
C PHE A 666 67.06 -23.78 -12.93
N THR A 667 67.93 -22.98 -12.31
CA THR A 667 69.22 -23.44 -11.75
C THR A 667 69.11 -23.53 -10.23
N TYR A 668 69.74 -24.54 -9.64
CA TYR A 668 69.80 -24.67 -8.19
C TYR A 668 71.22 -24.91 -7.72
N CYS A 669 71.52 -24.36 -6.55
CA CYS A 669 72.81 -24.51 -5.88
C CYS A 669 72.88 -25.87 -5.17
N HIS A 670 73.80 -26.75 -5.58
CA HIS A 670 73.99 -28.07 -4.95
C HIS A 670 74.43 -27.98 -3.49
N THR A 671 75.22 -26.97 -3.13
CA THR A 671 75.78 -26.82 -1.77
C THR A 671 74.76 -26.28 -0.77
N CYS A 672 73.83 -25.44 -1.23
CA CYS A 672 73.01 -24.60 -0.37
C CYS A 672 71.51 -24.73 -0.60
N GLY A 673 71.08 -25.47 -1.62
CA GLY A 673 69.68 -25.76 -1.93
C GLY A 673 68.87 -24.58 -2.48
N VAL A 674 69.50 -23.42 -2.70
CA VAL A 674 68.82 -22.20 -3.18
C VAL A 674 68.55 -22.28 -4.68
N SER A 675 67.37 -21.84 -5.11
CA SER A 675 66.93 -21.82 -6.51
C SER A 675 67.00 -20.42 -7.13
N TYR A 676 67.52 -20.34 -8.36
CA TYR A 676 67.64 -19.13 -9.16
C TYR A 676 66.92 -19.27 -10.50
N CYS A 677 66.39 -18.14 -10.98
CA CYS A 677 65.91 -18.01 -12.34
C CYS A 677 67.11 -17.87 -13.28
N ASP A 678 66.99 -18.27 -14.55
CA ASP A 678 68.12 -18.24 -15.49
C ASP A 678 68.69 -16.83 -15.70
N ASP A 679 67.79 -15.86 -15.89
CA ASP A 679 68.12 -14.43 -15.97
C ASP A 679 68.90 -13.94 -14.74
N CYS A 680 68.49 -14.38 -13.56
CA CYS A 680 69.07 -13.99 -12.28
C CYS A 680 70.45 -14.61 -12.08
N ALA A 681 70.64 -15.84 -12.56
CA ALA A 681 71.91 -16.51 -12.54
C ALA A 681 72.90 -15.85 -13.52
N GLU A 682 72.44 -15.47 -14.72
CA GLU A 682 73.25 -14.74 -15.71
C GLU A 682 73.68 -13.36 -15.18
N ASP A 683 72.75 -12.59 -14.58
CA ASP A 683 73.03 -11.29 -13.99
C ASP A 683 74.04 -11.38 -12.80
N LEU A 684 74.17 -12.55 -12.15
CA LEU A 684 75.15 -12.85 -11.10
C LEU A 684 76.42 -13.57 -11.61
N ASN A 685 76.65 -13.61 -12.92
CA ASN A 685 77.78 -14.35 -13.53
C ASN A 685 77.82 -15.84 -13.14
N SER A 686 76.65 -16.45 -12.94
CA SER A 686 76.47 -17.85 -12.52
C SER A 686 77.10 -18.19 -11.16
N VAL A 687 77.25 -17.20 -10.26
CA VAL A 687 77.76 -17.42 -8.90
C VAL A 687 76.61 -17.40 -7.90
N CYS A 688 76.59 -18.36 -6.98
CA CYS A 688 75.60 -18.40 -5.91
C CYS A 688 75.85 -17.30 -4.87
N LEU A 689 74.80 -16.50 -4.58
CA LEU A 689 74.84 -15.40 -3.61
C LEU A 689 75.27 -15.82 -2.20
N GLN A 690 74.89 -17.03 -1.77
CA GLN A 690 75.11 -17.49 -0.38
C GLN A 690 76.48 -18.15 -0.15
N CYS A 691 76.97 -18.94 -1.11
CA CYS A 691 78.16 -19.78 -0.93
C CYS A 691 79.27 -19.53 -1.94
N GLY A 692 79.08 -18.63 -2.91
CA GLY A 692 80.08 -18.29 -3.90
C GLY A 692 80.42 -19.42 -4.89
N THR A 693 79.67 -20.51 -4.90
CA THR A 693 79.90 -21.64 -5.83
C THR A 693 79.27 -21.37 -7.19
N VAL A 694 79.89 -21.91 -8.25
CA VAL A 694 79.38 -21.80 -9.63
C VAL A 694 78.12 -22.66 -9.77
N LEU A 695 77.05 -22.04 -10.28
CA LEU A 695 75.78 -22.70 -10.60
C LEU A 695 75.97 -23.55 -11.87
N SER A 696 75.73 -24.87 -11.78
CA SER A 696 75.77 -25.80 -12.92
C SER A 696 74.37 -26.27 -13.28
N ARG A 697 74.06 -26.35 -14.58
CA ARG A 697 72.82 -26.98 -15.09
C ARG A 697 73.06 -28.47 -15.22
N ILE A 698 72.31 -29.29 -14.49
CA ILE A 698 72.25 -30.73 -14.76
C ILE A 698 71.02 -30.97 -15.67
N PRO A 699 71.15 -31.52 -16.88
CA PRO A 699 70.01 -31.93 -17.70
C PRO A 699 69.25 -33.08 -17.01
N GLU A 700 67.91 -33.08 -17.08
CA GLU A 700 66.97 -33.99 -16.38
C GLU A 700 67.09 -35.50 -16.73
N ASP A 701 68.18 -35.98 -17.36
CA ASP A 701 68.38 -37.38 -17.74
C ASP A 701 69.47 -38.08 -16.90
N ALA A 702 69.41 -37.97 -15.58
CA ALA A 702 70.18 -38.82 -14.68
C ALA A 702 69.34 -39.20 -13.46
N ASP A 703 68.49 -40.21 -13.67
CA ASP A 703 67.93 -41.03 -12.61
C ASP A 703 69.10 -41.67 -11.83
N SER A 704 69.34 -41.21 -10.61
CA SER A 704 70.07 -42.00 -9.62
C SER A 704 69.67 -41.58 -8.21
N SER A 705 69.00 -42.53 -7.54
CA SER A 705 68.94 -42.69 -6.09
C SER A 705 70.08 -42.02 -5.33
N VAL A 706 69.77 -40.98 -4.56
CA VAL A 706 70.63 -40.51 -3.47
C VAL A 706 69.76 -40.34 -2.22
N GLU A 707 69.95 -41.27 -1.29
CA GLU A 707 69.37 -41.29 0.05
C GLU A 707 69.79 -40.02 0.83
N VAL A 708 68.81 -39.34 1.39
CA VAL A 708 69.01 -38.22 2.32
C VAL A 708 69.25 -38.80 3.71
N TYR A 709 70.50 -38.84 4.16
CA TYR A 709 70.81 -39.07 5.57
C TYR A 709 70.53 -37.81 6.40
N ALA A 710 69.64 -37.95 7.36
CA ALA A 710 69.33 -36.96 8.38
C ALA A 710 70.45 -36.88 9.42
N TYR A 711 71.00 -35.68 9.66
CA TYR A 711 71.86 -35.41 10.82
C TYR A 711 71.03 -34.75 11.92
N ARG A 712 70.57 -35.54 12.90
CA ARG A 712 70.10 -35.06 14.20
C ARG A 712 71.31 -35.02 15.13
N LYS A 713 71.71 -33.83 15.58
CA LYS A 713 72.79 -33.64 16.54
C LYS A 713 72.20 -33.50 17.95
N GLU A 714 72.57 -34.39 18.85
CA GLU A 714 72.37 -34.26 20.29
C GLU A 714 73.21 -33.11 20.85
N LYS A 715 72.56 -32.21 21.59
CA LYS A 715 72.87 -31.90 22.99
C LYS A 715 71.69 -31.22 23.65
#